data_AF-A0A9D2LTC4-F1
#
_entry.id   AF-A0A9D2LTC4-F1
#
_cell.length_a   1.000
_cell.length_b   1.000
_cell.length_c   1.000
_cell.angle_alpha   90.00
_cell.angle_beta   90.00
_cell.angle_gamma   90.00
#
_symmetry.space_group_name_H-M   'P 1'
#
loop_
_entity.id
_entity.type
_entity.pdbx_description
1 polymer ?
#
loop_
_entity_poly.entity_id
_entity_poly.type
_entity_poly.pdbx_seq_one_letter_code
_entity_poly.pdbx_strand_id
1 'polypeptide(L)'
;MDNKKKQKRIRAKLVCWFMTAMMLAGSAEVSAASFSAGESAQEMFSSGEDTGSVSAQTDTGSVEAFSDAASSDSTAEVPAEDTENDAGLSDSDTEVFSAEEEETLLGAGTELQVGDPVRVTFADNSGNPYGSDMDIITKMGESFVLPQVPDSQGLEGSGWKLALDTPDEDAIVLEAGEEFSLSPDEDIDNYIIDGVLTLYAVQGERLYTVNFYNNSGTALFSGGQMKVTKGTTIIMPDYPNSKYVNFGWTTTKGGRTVEYEFGEKYTVSGNMDFYIIRYATSSTATVNFTNPSGQQNSTFKALTAVVVKGNSIKLPSVPAVSGYTALGWSTKKNATTPMYLAGRTLTIKKDTTLYAVRKKVATYTVTFNNNSGTSTSSAYKKLNQKVARNSYLILPDLPDATGYVNLGWTTTKNGKKPLYKEGARVKITKNTKFYTVRRKSNYYTVTFYLGNGGSNSTYKSLQMRVEEGTKITLPSVPDRDGYVNLGWTTTKNGTSVTNRAGTKYSVTKNTAFYAVQSKEVTVTLHYNTGAIYRTVQVGEGDSLELPGMTANPPYTMMGWSTVPNQTASPQYEVGETIEVDQAMHLYAVIFNRNYEPDISADNLSQADLRRYEQIIFVGDSRTHRMESTLLNQFGTLLTQGVTFISQEGGGLSWLQSTGYTQLMQAVGNSSSGILAKPTVVIFNLGVNDLGSSSSYISYMKELGEELEEKGCILYYMSVNPVNDRLIQASGKPSRPEASVRSFNAAIKSGLCSSGLYTYIDTYTYLMNTGYGTDASTTGVDSGIDDGLHYTTKTYKRIYQYCMELLNSV
;
A
#
# COMPACT_ATOMS: atom_id res chain seq x y z
N MET A 1 -47.38 6.52 6.46
CA MET A 1 -46.31 6.90 5.51
C MET A 1 -46.09 8.40 5.66
N ASP A 2 -44.90 8.87 6.05
CA ASP A 2 -44.15 9.96 5.36
C ASP A 2 -42.87 10.37 6.12
N ASN A 3 -41.98 9.42 6.40
CA ASN A 3 -40.70 9.74 7.07
C ASN A 3 -39.51 8.89 6.55
N LYS A 4 -39.43 8.72 5.22
CA LYS A 4 -38.32 8.04 4.52
C LYS A 4 -37.82 8.82 3.29
N LYS A 5 -37.93 10.16 3.30
CA LYS A 5 -37.52 11.04 2.18
C LYS A 5 -36.57 12.19 2.54
N LYS A 6 -36.28 12.47 3.82
CA LYS A 6 -35.30 13.52 4.20
C LYS A 6 -33.84 13.03 4.29
N GLN A 7 -33.57 11.80 4.75
CA GLN A 7 -32.21 11.20 4.76
C GLN A 7 -31.74 10.74 3.37
N LYS A 8 -31.76 11.63 2.36
CA LYS A 8 -31.17 11.34 1.03
C LYS A 8 -30.54 12.56 0.33
N ARG A 9 -30.12 13.54 1.13
CA ARG A 9 -29.09 14.55 0.82
C ARG A 9 -28.07 14.50 1.98
N ILE A 10 -26.88 15.09 1.80
CA ILE A 10 -25.71 14.90 2.68
C ILE A 10 -25.14 13.47 2.62
N ARG A 11 -24.60 13.09 1.46
CA ARG A 11 -23.49 12.12 1.23
C ARG A 11 -23.17 12.13 -0.28
N ALA A 12 -22.59 13.23 -0.75
CA ALA A 12 -22.37 13.50 -2.18
C ALA A 12 -21.19 14.47 -2.44
N LYS A 13 -20.00 14.14 -1.93
CA LYS A 13 -18.68 14.67 -2.33
C LYS A 13 -17.64 13.56 -2.06
N LEU A 14 -16.51 13.59 -2.79
CA LEU A 14 -15.36 12.66 -2.72
C LEU A 14 -15.66 11.16 -2.91
N VAL A 15 -16.04 10.76 -4.13
CA VAL A 15 -15.65 9.45 -4.73
C VAL A 15 -15.37 9.69 -6.22
N CYS A 16 -14.47 8.87 -6.80
CA CYS A 16 -13.86 8.97 -8.14
C CYS A 16 -12.81 10.09 -8.25
N TRP A 17 -11.63 9.88 -8.86
CA TRP A 17 -11.22 8.84 -9.81
C TRP A 17 -9.96 8.06 -9.36
N PHE A 18 -9.93 6.74 -9.58
CA PHE A 18 -8.68 5.98 -9.74
C PHE A 18 -8.86 4.75 -10.64
N MET A 19 -7.87 4.48 -11.50
CA MET A 19 -7.80 3.38 -12.49
C MET A 19 -8.90 3.42 -13.60
N THR A 20 -8.75 2.83 -14.80
CA THR A 20 -7.73 1.88 -15.29
C THR A 20 -7.40 2.11 -16.78
N ALA A 21 -6.12 2.05 -17.17
CA ALA A 21 -5.69 1.59 -18.49
C ALA A 21 -4.17 1.27 -18.50
N MET A 22 -3.79 0.02 -18.73
CA MET A 22 -2.39 -0.40 -18.88
C MET A 22 -2.18 -1.09 -20.23
N MET A 23 -0.94 -1.03 -20.74
CA MET A 23 -0.43 -1.71 -21.94
C MET A 23 -0.99 -1.26 -23.31
N LEU A 24 -0.14 -0.50 -24.03
CA LEU A 24 0.50 -1.07 -25.22
C LEU A 24 1.87 -0.41 -25.43
N ALA A 25 2.93 -1.20 -25.49
CA ALA A 25 4.29 -0.70 -25.69
C ALA A 25 4.49 -0.25 -27.15
N GLY A 26 4.84 1.02 -27.34
CA GLY A 26 4.97 1.64 -28.66
C GLY A 26 5.73 2.96 -28.60
N SER A 27 6.90 2.95 -27.95
CA SER A 27 7.72 4.15 -27.68
C SER A 27 8.14 4.86 -28.97
N ALA A 28 7.46 5.97 -29.26
CA ALA A 28 7.87 6.97 -30.22
C ALA A 28 7.74 8.34 -29.55
N GLU A 29 8.85 8.85 -29.01
CA GLU A 29 8.91 10.17 -28.39
C GLU A 29 8.54 11.24 -29.42
N VAL A 30 7.36 11.85 -29.26
CA VAL A 30 7.00 13.06 -29.99
C VAL A 30 7.64 14.22 -29.26
N SER A 31 8.93 14.45 -29.52
CA SER A 31 9.66 15.57 -28.95
C SER A 31 8.97 16.88 -29.36
N ALA A 32 8.41 17.61 -28.39
CA ALA A 32 7.95 18.97 -28.58
C ALA A 32 9.10 19.85 -29.13
N ALA A 33 8.75 20.90 -29.87
CA ALA A 33 9.73 21.78 -30.49
C ALA A 33 10.37 22.69 -29.43
N SER A 34 11.45 22.24 -28.79
CA SER A 34 12.21 23.03 -27.81
C SER A 34 12.59 24.39 -28.39
N PHE A 35 12.15 25.47 -27.74
CA PHE A 35 12.42 26.84 -28.14
C PHE A 35 13.85 27.28 -27.75
N SER A 36 14.39 28.24 -28.48
CA SER A 36 15.59 28.99 -28.10
C SER A 36 15.37 30.46 -28.41
N ALA A 37 15.42 31.32 -27.38
CA ALA A 37 15.27 32.75 -27.55
C ALA A 37 16.43 33.37 -28.35
N GLY A 38 16.15 34.43 -29.10
CA GLY A 38 17.15 35.31 -29.71
C GLY A 38 16.99 36.73 -29.16
N GLU A 39 18.11 37.45 -29.02
CA GLU A 39 18.19 38.67 -28.19
C GLU A 39 17.41 39.90 -28.72
N SER A 40 16.89 39.88 -29.95
CA SER A 40 16.41 41.07 -30.67
C SER A 40 14.89 41.32 -30.61
N ALA A 41 14.28 41.27 -29.41
CA ALA A 41 12.84 41.44 -29.21
C ALA A 41 12.49 42.51 -28.15
N GLN A 42 13.01 43.73 -28.29
CA GLN A 42 12.91 44.76 -27.24
C GLN A 42 11.54 45.47 -27.15
N GLU A 43 10.73 45.54 -28.23
CA GLU A 43 9.53 46.42 -28.30
C GLU A 43 8.17 45.69 -28.50
N MET A 44 7.94 44.53 -27.87
CA MET A 44 6.68 43.77 -28.06
C MET A 44 6.02 43.23 -26.78
N PHE A 45 6.33 43.81 -25.62
CA PHE A 45 5.67 43.49 -24.35
C PHE A 45 4.56 44.52 -24.09
N SER A 46 3.37 44.05 -23.76
CA SER A 46 2.20 44.89 -23.49
C SER A 46 1.62 44.53 -22.13
N SER A 47 1.65 45.50 -21.22
CA SER A 47 1.03 45.45 -19.88
C SER A 47 -0.51 45.52 -19.92
N GLY A 48 -1.12 45.25 -21.08
CA GLY A 48 -2.55 45.44 -21.29
C GLY A 48 -3.39 44.55 -20.40
N GLU A 49 -4.20 45.18 -19.57
CA GLU A 49 -5.31 44.57 -18.84
C GLU A 49 -6.38 44.09 -19.83
N ASP A 50 -7.12 43.06 -19.43
CA ASP A 50 -8.24 42.49 -20.20
C ASP A 50 -9.51 42.57 -19.35
N THR A 51 -10.31 43.61 -19.59
CA THR A 51 -11.68 43.72 -19.08
C THR A 51 -12.67 43.24 -20.16
N GLY A 52 -13.54 42.29 -19.82
CA GLY A 52 -14.50 41.71 -20.78
C GLY A 52 -15.43 40.67 -20.16
N SER A 53 -16.73 40.78 -20.42
CA SER A 53 -17.82 39.94 -19.89
C SER A 53 -18.54 39.19 -21.01
N VAL A 54 -19.54 38.34 -20.67
CA VAL A 54 -20.75 37.94 -21.46
C VAL A 54 -21.41 36.68 -20.85
N SER A 55 -22.73 36.40 -20.93
CA SER A 55 -23.96 37.22 -20.74
C SER A 55 -25.22 36.29 -20.72
N ALA A 56 -26.33 36.75 -20.12
CA ALA A 56 -27.72 36.30 -20.34
C ALA A 56 -28.67 37.41 -19.83
N GLN A 57 -29.55 38.04 -20.63
CA GLN A 57 -30.94 37.63 -20.97
C GLN A 57 -31.86 37.46 -19.73
N THR A 58 -33.01 38.16 -19.57
CA THR A 58 -33.84 38.98 -20.50
C THR A 58 -34.59 40.17 -19.82
N ASP A 59 -35.16 41.05 -20.65
CA ASP A 59 -36.36 41.90 -20.47
C ASP A 59 -36.42 43.11 -19.49
N THR A 60 -36.04 44.28 -20.05
CA THR A 60 -36.83 45.54 -20.18
C THR A 60 -37.60 46.17 -19.01
N GLY A 61 -37.17 47.38 -18.62
CA GLY A 61 -38.03 48.49 -18.14
C GLY A 61 -37.93 48.81 -16.64
N SER A 62 -37.80 50.07 -16.19
CA SER A 62 -37.67 51.36 -16.92
C SER A 62 -37.22 52.52 -16.01
N VAL A 63 -36.18 53.29 -16.40
CA VAL A 63 -35.85 54.74 -16.16
C VAL A 63 -36.09 55.41 -14.76
N GLU A 64 -35.33 56.40 -14.22
CA GLU A 64 -34.31 57.42 -14.63
C GLU A 64 -33.26 57.64 -13.47
N ALA A 65 -32.40 58.68 -13.41
CA ALA A 65 -31.20 59.04 -14.21
C ALA A 65 -30.34 60.14 -13.48
N PHE A 66 -29.11 60.44 -13.95
CA PHE A 66 -28.14 61.51 -13.52
C PHE A 66 -27.46 61.32 -12.12
N SER A 67 -26.15 61.52 -11.82
CA SER A 67 -24.94 62.27 -12.32
C SER A 67 -24.82 63.75 -11.86
N ASP A 68 -23.69 64.36 -11.46
CA ASP A 68 -22.23 64.02 -11.38
C ASP A 68 -21.50 65.13 -10.53
N ALA A 69 -20.21 65.14 -10.11
CA ALA A 69 -19.03 64.24 -10.20
C ALA A 69 -18.25 64.19 -8.83
N ALA A 70 -16.99 64.62 -8.54
CA ALA A 70 -15.85 65.24 -9.25
C ALA A 70 -14.49 65.17 -8.45
N SER A 71 -13.33 65.26 -9.15
CA SER A 71 -12.05 66.02 -8.90
C SER A 71 -11.56 66.39 -7.46
N SER A 72 -10.26 66.45 -7.08
CA SER A 72 -8.89 66.09 -7.59
C SER A 72 -7.85 66.47 -6.47
N ASP A 73 -6.49 66.56 -6.55
CA ASP A 73 -5.45 66.58 -7.61
C ASP A 73 -4.01 66.28 -7.06
N SER A 74 -2.98 66.38 -7.93
CA SER A 74 -1.50 66.63 -7.83
C SER A 74 -0.83 67.11 -6.49
N THR A 75 0.50 66.98 -6.20
CA THR A 75 1.69 66.37 -6.87
C THR A 75 2.86 66.07 -5.87
N ALA A 76 3.99 65.54 -6.40
CA ALA A 76 5.35 65.27 -5.83
C ALA A 76 5.95 66.33 -4.83
N GLU A 77 7.04 66.09 -4.09
CA GLU A 77 8.23 65.23 -4.34
C GLU A 77 8.95 64.73 -3.05
N VAL A 78 10.16 64.17 -3.17
CA VAL A 78 10.99 63.36 -2.22
C VAL A 78 12.40 64.04 -2.13
N PRO A 79 13.28 63.98 -1.07
CA PRO A 79 13.60 62.82 -0.18
C PRO A 79 14.00 63.05 1.32
N ALA A 80 14.10 61.90 2.03
CA ALA A 80 15.16 61.44 2.97
C ALA A 80 15.38 61.95 4.43
N GLU A 81 15.73 60.94 5.25
CA GLU A 81 16.72 60.84 6.34
C GLU A 81 16.51 61.52 7.72
N ASP A 82 16.25 60.63 8.70
CA ASP A 82 17.08 60.38 9.90
C ASP A 82 16.77 60.97 11.29
N THR A 83 17.32 60.22 12.26
CA THR A 83 17.44 60.38 13.72
C THR A 83 16.26 60.02 14.63
N GLU A 84 16.59 59.16 15.59
CA GLU A 84 15.86 58.83 16.81
C GLU A 84 15.76 60.07 17.74
N ASN A 85 14.75 60.16 18.61
CA ASN A 85 14.97 59.95 20.06
C ASN A 85 13.75 60.10 20.99
N ASP A 86 13.82 59.32 22.06
CA ASP A 86 13.40 59.59 23.46
C ASP A 86 11.89 59.72 23.82
N ALA A 87 11.66 59.68 25.14
CA ALA A 87 10.39 59.35 25.80
C ALA A 87 9.53 60.57 26.18
N GLY A 88 8.30 60.31 26.66
CA GLY A 88 7.53 61.34 27.36
C GLY A 88 6.07 60.96 27.69
N LEU A 89 5.85 60.62 28.97
CA LEU A 89 4.56 60.66 29.69
C LEU A 89 3.72 61.91 29.33
N SER A 90 2.39 61.92 29.37
CA SER A 90 1.55 61.67 30.57
C SER A 90 0.03 61.71 30.23
N ASP A 91 -0.82 61.28 31.17
CA ASP A 91 -2.19 61.75 31.54
C ASP A 91 -3.19 62.24 30.45
N SER A 92 -4.50 61.97 30.49
CA SER A 92 -5.42 61.34 31.48
C SER A 92 -6.65 60.76 30.71
N ASP A 93 -7.73 60.19 31.26
CA ASP A 93 -8.33 60.11 32.60
C ASP A 93 -8.99 58.73 32.83
N THR A 94 -9.22 58.38 34.10
CA THR A 94 -10.09 57.26 34.51
C THR A 94 -11.46 57.75 34.98
N GLU A 95 -12.54 57.16 34.48
CA GLU A 95 -13.83 57.12 35.21
C GLU A 95 -14.15 55.69 35.66
N VAL A 96 -14.93 55.56 36.74
CA VAL A 96 -15.15 54.30 37.47
C VAL A 96 -16.64 54.06 37.71
N PHE A 97 -17.14 52.96 37.15
CA PHE A 97 -18.38 52.27 37.51
C PHE A 97 -18.16 50.77 37.20
N SER A 98 -18.73 49.81 37.92
CA SER A 98 -19.16 49.73 39.33
C SER A 98 -19.31 48.23 39.66
N ALA A 99 -19.24 47.83 40.94
CA ALA A 99 -19.30 46.41 41.28
C ALA A 99 -20.66 45.76 40.95
N GLU A 100 -20.63 44.62 40.29
CA GLU A 100 -21.73 43.66 40.17
C GLU A 100 -21.34 42.33 40.85
N GLU A 101 -22.29 41.41 40.98
CA GLU A 101 -22.31 40.41 42.06
C GLU A 101 -21.47 39.14 41.75
N GLU A 102 -20.77 38.59 42.75
CA GLU A 102 -20.22 37.22 42.68
C GLU A 102 -21.39 36.22 42.72
N GLU A 103 -21.87 35.75 41.56
CA GLU A 103 -22.75 34.58 41.50
C GLU A 103 -21.97 33.35 41.98
N THR A 104 -22.35 32.82 43.14
CA THR A 104 -21.69 31.66 43.74
C THR A 104 -21.96 30.41 42.91
N LEU A 105 -20.92 29.85 42.30
CA LEU A 105 -20.96 28.55 41.62
C LEU A 105 -21.54 27.46 42.52
N LEU A 106 -22.23 26.50 41.89
CA LEU A 106 -22.89 25.40 42.58
C LEU A 106 -21.90 24.50 43.33
N GLY A 107 -22.32 24.00 44.49
CA GLY A 107 -21.53 23.07 45.30
C GLY A 107 -21.56 21.65 44.74
N ALA A 108 -20.43 20.95 44.81
CA ALA A 108 -20.21 19.63 44.22
C ALA A 108 -21.36 18.63 44.51
N GLY A 109 -21.92 18.06 43.44
CA GLY A 109 -22.95 17.01 43.48
C GLY A 109 -24.40 17.45 43.23
N THR A 110 -24.66 18.67 42.74
CA THR A 110 -25.99 19.10 42.27
C THR A 110 -26.20 18.87 40.77
N GLU A 111 -27.41 18.47 40.37
CA GLU A 111 -27.83 18.23 38.99
C GLU A 111 -28.17 19.57 38.29
N LEU A 112 -27.41 19.93 37.23
CA LEU A 112 -27.50 21.22 36.54
C LEU A 112 -28.87 21.45 35.87
N GLN A 113 -29.39 22.67 35.95
CA GLN A 113 -30.66 23.11 35.38
C GLN A 113 -30.49 24.35 34.48
N VAL A 114 -31.45 24.59 33.58
CA VAL A 114 -31.49 25.81 32.76
C VAL A 114 -31.56 27.06 33.64
N GLY A 115 -30.60 27.96 33.47
CA GLY A 115 -30.43 29.17 34.27
C GLY A 115 -29.35 29.09 35.36
N ASP A 116 -28.77 27.91 35.61
CA ASP A 116 -27.65 27.76 36.57
C ASP A 116 -26.35 28.37 36.02
N PRO A 117 -25.50 29.00 36.86
CA PRO A 117 -24.25 29.62 36.43
C PRO A 117 -23.18 28.58 36.08
N VAL A 118 -22.55 28.77 34.92
CA VAL A 118 -21.45 27.96 34.39
C VAL A 118 -20.25 28.86 34.09
N ARG A 119 -19.07 28.47 34.56
CA ARG A 119 -17.78 29.08 34.18
C ARG A 119 -17.15 28.27 33.06
N VAL A 120 -17.02 28.85 31.88
CA VAL A 120 -16.26 28.27 30.77
C VAL A 120 -14.81 28.73 30.88
N THR A 121 -13.89 27.78 30.86
CA THR A 121 -12.45 27.96 31.01
C THR A 121 -11.70 27.44 29.79
N PHE A 122 -10.53 28.01 29.51
CA PHE A 122 -9.78 27.72 28.28
C PHE A 122 -8.36 27.24 28.57
N ALA A 123 -7.96 26.13 27.95
CA ALA A 123 -6.67 25.47 28.17
C ALA A 123 -5.99 25.05 26.85
N ASP A 124 -4.68 24.84 26.90
CA ASP A 124 -3.91 24.32 25.76
C ASP A 124 -4.17 22.82 25.53
N ASN A 125 -3.60 22.27 24.44
CA ASN A 125 -3.71 20.85 24.10
C ASN A 125 -2.85 19.92 25.00
N SER A 126 -2.42 20.40 26.16
CA SER A 126 -1.79 19.64 27.25
C SER A 126 -2.52 19.85 28.59
N GLY A 127 -3.64 20.59 28.60
CA GLY A 127 -4.45 20.86 29.77
C GLY A 127 -3.98 22.04 30.64
N ASN A 128 -3.01 22.84 30.19
CA ASN A 128 -2.59 24.03 30.93
C ASN A 128 -3.56 25.20 30.67
N PRO A 129 -4.13 25.84 31.70
CA PRO A 129 -5.06 26.96 31.50
C PRO A 129 -4.36 28.20 30.94
N TYR A 130 -5.00 28.90 30.00
CA TYR A 130 -4.46 30.12 29.39
C TYR A 130 -4.51 31.37 30.29
N GLY A 131 -5.33 31.34 31.35
CA GLY A 131 -5.48 32.43 32.32
C GLY A 131 -6.93 32.86 32.48
N SER A 132 -7.28 33.38 33.66
CA SER A 132 -8.64 33.77 34.05
C SER A 132 -9.27 34.83 33.15
N ASP A 133 -8.44 35.61 32.45
CA ASP A 133 -8.88 36.76 31.65
C ASP A 133 -9.55 36.34 30.33
N MET A 134 -9.53 35.04 29.99
CA MET A 134 -10.32 34.45 28.91
C MET A 134 -11.57 33.69 29.39
N ASP A 135 -11.76 33.51 30.71
CA ASP A 135 -12.89 32.75 31.23
C ASP A 135 -14.22 33.48 31.00
N ILE A 136 -15.27 32.73 30.66
CA ILE A 136 -16.61 33.27 30.40
C ILE A 136 -17.56 32.77 31.49
N ILE A 137 -18.19 33.70 32.21
CA ILE A 137 -19.31 33.42 33.12
C ILE A 137 -20.61 33.62 32.33
N THR A 138 -21.45 32.60 32.30
CA THR A 138 -22.73 32.54 31.56
C THR A 138 -23.63 31.51 32.23
N LYS A 139 -24.84 31.26 31.70
CA LYS A 139 -25.82 30.36 32.31
C LYS A 139 -26.22 29.23 31.37
N MET A 140 -26.56 28.08 31.95
CA MET A 140 -27.02 26.93 31.20
C MET A 140 -28.28 27.30 30.38
N GLY A 141 -28.22 27.13 29.05
CA GLY A 141 -29.24 27.58 28.10
C GLY A 141 -28.92 28.90 27.36
N GLU A 142 -27.81 29.57 27.65
CA GLU A 142 -27.35 30.77 26.92
C GLU A 142 -26.34 30.44 25.80
N SER A 143 -26.05 31.45 24.96
CA SER A 143 -25.00 31.42 23.95
C SER A 143 -23.89 32.44 24.23
N PHE A 144 -22.65 32.12 23.86
CA PHE A 144 -21.52 33.05 23.86
C PHE A 144 -20.64 32.85 22.61
N VAL A 145 -19.76 33.82 22.31
CA VAL A 145 -18.81 33.73 21.19
C VAL A 145 -17.50 33.13 21.69
N LEU A 146 -16.98 32.11 20.99
CA LEU A 146 -15.72 31.46 21.36
C LEU A 146 -14.52 32.42 21.17
N PRO A 147 -13.62 32.55 22.16
CA PRO A 147 -12.43 33.39 22.04
C PRO A 147 -11.45 32.85 20.98
N GLN A 148 -10.58 33.71 20.47
CA GLN A 148 -9.50 33.29 19.57
C GLN A 148 -8.47 32.44 20.31
N VAL A 149 -8.14 31.26 19.77
CA VAL A 149 -7.07 30.40 20.30
C VAL A 149 -5.74 31.18 20.31
N PRO A 150 -5.04 31.29 21.45
CA PRO A 150 -3.75 31.97 21.51
C PRO A 150 -2.73 31.42 20.50
N ASP A 151 -1.91 32.33 19.95
CA ASP A 151 -0.90 32.07 18.89
C ASP A 151 -1.40 31.46 17.56
N SER A 152 -2.71 31.24 17.38
CA SER A 152 -3.28 30.62 16.16
C SER A 152 -3.31 31.52 14.91
N GLN A 153 -2.77 32.73 14.99
CA GLN A 153 -2.93 33.78 13.96
C GLN A 153 -2.39 33.34 12.57
N GLY A 154 -3.31 33.11 11.63
CA GLY A 154 -3.01 32.68 10.26
C GLY A 154 -2.95 31.16 10.05
N LEU A 155 -3.50 30.37 10.97
CA LEU A 155 -3.70 28.92 10.85
C LEU A 155 -5.20 28.62 10.60
N GLU A 156 -5.55 27.90 9.52
CA GLU A 156 -6.94 27.56 9.19
C GLU A 156 -7.33 26.21 9.82
N GLY A 157 -8.50 26.14 10.47
CA GLY A 157 -8.91 25.00 11.30
C GLY A 157 -8.38 25.09 12.74
N SER A 158 -8.46 26.27 13.36
CA SER A 158 -7.99 26.50 14.74
C SER A 158 -9.17 26.84 15.64
N GLY A 159 -9.35 26.07 16.72
CA GLY A 159 -10.53 26.18 17.55
C GLY A 159 -10.41 25.38 18.84
N TRP A 160 -11.55 24.98 19.39
CA TRP A 160 -11.67 24.38 20.72
C TRP A 160 -12.32 23.00 20.67
N LYS A 161 -11.87 22.06 21.51
CA LYS A 161 -12.50 20.74 21.70
C LYS A 161 -12.93 20.53 23.15
N LEU A 162 -13.99 19.73 23.35
CA LEU A 162 -14.60 19.46 24.65
C LEU A 162 -13.79 18.49 25.53
N ALA A 163 -12.87 17.71 24.96
CA ALA A 163 -12.11 16.69 25.66
C ALA A 163 -10.62 16.69 25.27
N LEU A 164 -9.75 16.70 26.28
CA LEU A 164 -8.29 16.79 26.13
C LEU A 164 -7.68 15.54 25.47
N ASP A 165 -8.21 14.36 25.78
CA ASP A 165 -7.72 13.05 25.33
C ASP A 165 -8.15 12.67 23.90
N THR A 166 -9.04 13.45 23.28
CA THR A 166 -9.48 13.22 21.91
C THR A 166 -8.41 13.69 20.92
N PRO A 167 -7.92 12.83 20.00
CA PRO A 167 -6.94 13.22 18.98
C PRO A 167 -7.46 14.34 18.08
N ASP A 168 -6.61 15.30 17.73
CA ASP A 168 -7.01 16.48 16.96
C ASP A 168 -7.60 16.15 15.57
N GLU A 169 -7.27 14.98 15.00
CA GLU A 169 -7.82 14.48 13.73
C GLU A 169 -9.22 13.84 13.84
N ASP A 170 -9.63 13.43 15.05
CA ASP A 170 -10.95 12.86 15.37
C ASP A 170 -11.85 13.86 16.14
N ALA A 171 -11.30 14.97 16.61
CA ALA A 171 -12.01 15.97 17.41
C ALA A 171 -13.04 16.77 16.60
N ILE A 172 -14.20 17.04 17.21
CA ILE A 172 -15.10 18.11 16.75
C ILE A 172 -14.49 19.43 17.20
N VAL A 173 -13.87 20.15 16.26
CA VAL A 173 -13.33 21.49 16.48
C VAL A 173 -14.46 22.51 16.41
N LEU A 174 -14.65 23.23 17.51
CA LEU A 174 -15.50 24.41 17.61
C LEU A 174 -14.68 25.61 17.15
N GLU A 175 -14.93 26.12 15.95
CA GLU A 175 -14.09 27.15 15.32
C GLU A 175 -14.10 28.46 16.11
N ALA A 176 -12.92 29.07 16.26
CA ALA A 176 -12.77 30.24 17.12
C ALA A 176 -13.45 31.48 16.52
N GLY A 177 -14.37 32.10 17.27
CA GLY A 177 -15.21 33.21 16.82
C GLY A 177 -16.59 32.82 16.32
N GLU A 178 -16.96 31.52 16.34
CA GLU A 178 -18.36 31.09 16.19
C GLU A 178 -19.15 31.26 17.50
N GLU A 179 -20.48 31.28 17.39
CA GLU A 179 -21.41 31.30 18.52
C GLU A 179 -21.66 29.85 19.02
N PHE A 180 -21.52 29.64 20.32
CA PHE A 180 -21.64 28.34 20.99
C PHE A 180 -22.69 28.42 22.09
N SER A 181 -23.57 27.41 22.18
CA SER A 181 -24.73 27.39 23.09
C SER A 181 -24.60 26.29 24.15
N LEU A 182 -24.82 26.63 25.42
CA LEU A 182 -24.81 25.67 26.53
C LEU A 182 -26.16 24.94 26.65
N SER A 183 -26.50 24.12 25.66
CA SER A 183 -27.80 23.42 25.60
C SER A 183 -27.81 22.09 26.38
N PRO A 184 -28.72 21.89 27.36
CA PRO A 184 -28.88 20.57 28.01
C PRO A 184 -29.34 19.46 27.07
N ASP A 185 -29.90 19.78 25.90
CA ASP A 185 -30.34 18.79 24.90
C ASP A 185 -29.17 18.20 24.08
N GLU A 186 -27.92 18.64 24.30
CA GLU A 186 -26.74 18.29 23.49
C GLU A 186 -25.64 17.50 24.26
N ASP A 187 -26.01 16.81 25.35
CA ASP A 187 -25.12 16.01 26.23
C ASP A 187 -23.91 16.78 26.82
N ILE A 188 -23.93 18.13 26.77
CA ILE A 188 -22.82 19.00 27.19
C ILE A 188 -22.59 19.02 28.71
N ASP A 189 -23.63 18.71 29.49
CA ASP A 189 -23.60 18.55 30.94
C ASP A 189 -22.54 17.53 31.41
N ASN A 190 -22.31 16.48 30.61
CA ASN A 190 -21.27 15.48 30.86
C ASN A 190 -19.83 16.04 30.89
N TYR A 191 -19.62 17.26 30.37
CA TYR A 191 -18.32 17.95 30.33
C TYR A 191 -18.22 19.10 31.35
N ILE A 192 -19.27 19.34 32.14
CA ILE A 192 -19.31 20.40 33.17
C ILE A 192 -19.09 19.77 34.55
N ILE A 193 -17.94 20.05 35.17
CA ILE A 193 -17.56 19.51 36.48
C ILE A 193 -17.60 20.64 37.51
N ASP A 194 -18.39 20.48 38.58
CA ASP A 194 -18.59 21.47 39.66
C ASP A 194 -18.88 22.90 39.14
N GLY A 195 -19.71 22.99 38.08
CA GLY A 195 -20.08 24.25 37.43
C GLY A 195 -19.04 24.81 36.45
N VAL A 196 -17.97 24.07 36.15
CA VAL A 196 -16.89 24.49 35.25
C VAL A 196 -16.85 23.62 33.98
N LEU A 197 -16.95 24.26 32.82
CA LEU A 197 -16.62 23.67 31.52
C LEU A 197 -15.16 24.01 31.17
N THR A 198 -14.39 23.08 30.62
CA THR A 198 -13.04 23.35 30.10
C THR A 198 -12.95 23.01 28.62
N LEU A 199 -12.52 23.98 27.83
CA LEU A 199 -12.32 23.88 26.39
C LEU A 199 -10.82 23.88 26.06
N TYR A 200 -10.38 22.89 25.27
CA TYR A 200 -8.97 22.64 24.97
C TYR A 200 -8.63 23.09 23.55
N ALA A 201 -7.50 23.76 23.36
CA ALA A 201 -7.12 24.32 22.05
C ALA A 201 -6.71 23.25 21.02
N VAL A 202 -7.07 23.50 19.76
CA VAL A 202 -6.62 22.79 18.56
C VAL A 202 -5.99 23.82 17.61
N GLN A 203 -4.81 23.52 17.07
CA GLN A 203 -4.09 24.42 16.13
C GLN A 203 -4.20 23.91 14.69
N GLY A 204 -4.65 24.77 13.79
CA GLY A 204 -4.83 24.47 12.36
C GLY A 204 -3.55 24.52 11.52
N GLU A 205 -3.68 24.32 10.21
CA GLU A 205 -2.54 24.32 9.28
C GLU A 205 -2.20 25.71 8.72
N ARG A 206 -0.90 25.94 8.48
CA ARG A 206 -0.40 27.14 7.80
C ARG A 206 -0.67 27.05 6.29
N LEU A 207 -1.58 27.89 5.82
CA LEU A 207 -1.82 28.10 4.39
C LEU A 207 -0.76 28.98 3.73
N TYR A 208 -0.57 28.77 2.43
CA TYR A 208 0.25 29.57 1.55
C TYR A 208 -0.58 30.07 0.35
N THR A 209 -0.41 31.34 0.00
CA THR A 209 -1.10 31.98 -1.12
C THR A 209 -0.33 31.77 -2.42
N VAL A 210 -1.01 31.29 -3.46
CA VAL A 210 -0.50 31.21 -4.83
C VAL A 210 -1.32 32.13 -5.73
N ASN A 211 -0.63 33.03 -6.45
CA ASN A 211 -1.23 34.03 -7.33
C ASN A 211 -0.81 33.83 -8.79
N PHE A 212 -1.73 34.12 -9.72
CA PHE A 212 -1.55 34.09 -11.16
C PHE A 212 -1.90 35.46 -11.76
N TYR A 213 -0.88 36.18 -12.24
CA TYR A 213 -0.94 37.57 -12.68
C TYR A 213 -0.70 37.74 -14.19
N ASN A 214 -1.12 38.89 -14.73
CA ASN A 214 -0.59 39.42 -15.98
C ASN A 214 0.95 39.65 -15.87
N ASN A 215 1.69 39.71 -17.00
CA ASN A 215 3.16 39.77 -16.92
C ASN A 215 3.70 41.02 -16.17
N SER A 216 2.95 42.12 -16.18
CA SER A 216 3.29 43.34 -15.44
C SER A 216 3.05 43.24 -13.92
N GLY A 217 2.39 42.19 -13.43
CA GLY A 217 2.00 42.04 -12.03
C GLY A 217 1.17 43.23 -11.53
N THR A 218 0.21 43.68 -12.36
CA THR A 218 -0.75 44.75 -12.05
C THR A 218 -2.18 44.24 -11.90
N ALA A 219 -2.52 43.12 -12.56
CA ALA A 219 -3.84 42.52 -12.48
C ALA A 219 -3.74 40.99 -12.32
N LEU A 220 -4.46 40.47 -11.32
CA LEU A 220 -4.66 39.03 -11.11
C LEU A 220 -5.67 38.48 -12.14
N PHE A 221 -5.50 37.24 -12.57
CA PHE A 221 -6.55 36.55 -13.34
C PHE A 221 -7.77 36.24 -12.47
N SER A 222 -8.96 36.19 -13.09
CA SER A 222 -10.19 35.76 -12.40
C SER A 222 -10.07 34.29 -12.01
N GLY A 223 -10.27 33.98 -10.71
CA GLY A 223 -9.94 32.66 -10.14
C GLY A 223 -8.44 32.39 -10.01
N GLY A 224 -7.59 33.39 -10.23
CA GLY A 224 -6.13 33.29 -10.23
C GLY A 224 -5.45 33.38 -8.85
N GLN A 225 -6.20 33.35 -7.75
CA GLN A 225 -5.64 33.23 -6.40
C GLN A 225 -6.20 31.99 -5.72
N MET A 226 -5.33 31.26 -5.02
CA MET A 226 -5.71 30.13 -4.16
C MET A 226 -4.87 30.15 -2.88
N LYS A 227 -5.43 29.64 -1.78
CA LYS A 227 -4.68 29.27 -0.59
C LYS A 227 -4.57 27.75 -0.52
N VAL A 228 -3.39 27.21 -0.22
CA VAL A 228 -3.15 25.76 -0.11
C VAL A 228 -2.08 25.46 0.95
N THR A 229 -2.08 24.24 1.49
CA THR A 229 -1.09 23.79 2.48
C THR A 229 0.23 23.37 1.81
N LYS A 230 1.32 23.34 2.58
CA LYS A 230 2.66 23.03 2.08
C LYS A 230 2.73 21.61 1.51
N GLY A 231 3.36 21.45 0.34
CA GLY A 231 3.43 20.17 -0.36
C GLY A 231 2.24 19.91 -1.29
N THR A 232 1.19 20.75 -1.28
CA THR A 232 0.09 20.66 -2.25
C THR A 232 0.64 20.76 -3.68
N THR A 233 0.26 19.80 -4.53
CA THR A 233 0.61 19.82 -5.97
C THR A 233 -0.50 20.48 -6.78
N ILE A 234 -0.19 21.61 -7.41
CA ILE A 234 -1.08 22.33 -8.33
C ILE A 234 -0.72 22.03 -9.79
N ILE A 235 -1.62 22.38 -10.72
CA ILE A 235 -1.40 22.26 -12.17
C ILE A 235 -1.41 23.67 -12.77
N MET A 236 -0.39 24.01 -13.56
CA MET A 236 -0.23 25.35 -14.13
C MET A 236 -1.33 25.66 -15.15
N PRO A 237 -2.21 26.65 -14.90
CA PRO A 237 -3.39 26.91 -15.73
C PRO A 237 -3.03 27.66 -17.02
N ASP A 238 -3.82 27.48 -18.08
CA ASP A 238 -3.88 28.42 -19.22
C ASP A 238 -5.14 29.28 -19.08
N TYR A 239 -5.02 30.57 -19.40
CA TYR A 239 -6.12 31.53 -19.46
C TYR A 239 -6.36 31.95 -20.91
N PRO A 240 -6.99 31.10 -21.74
CA PRO A 240 -7.27 31.41 -23.15
C PRO A 240 -8.33 32.49 -23.31
N ASN A 241 -8.57 32.91 -24.55
CA ASN A 241 -9.56 33.93 -24.96
C ASN A 241 -9.16 35.39 -24.69
N SER A 242 -7.91 35.77 -25.01
CA SER A 242 -7.46 37.17 -25.06
C SER A 242 -6.96 37.58 -26.45
N LYS A 243 -6.58 38.85 -26.62
CA LYS A 243 -5.88 39.37 -27.81
C LYS A 243 -4.41 38.94 -27.91
N TYR A 244 -3.95 38.12 -26.96
CA TYR A 244 -2.60 37.60 -26.83
C TYR A 244 -2.58 36.07 -26.99
N VAL A 245 -1.45 35.55 -27.46
CA VAL A 245 -1.09 34.13 -27.38
C VAL A 245 -0.26 33.92 -26.12
N ASN A 246 -0.71 33.02 -25.25
CA ASN A 246 0.00 32.64 -24.04
C ASN A 246 1.08 31.59 -24.36
N PHE A 247 2.20 31.59 -23.62
CA PHE A 247 3.34 30.69 -23.84
C PHE A 247 3.82 29.95 -22.58
N GLY A 248 3.51 30.44 -21.38
CA GLY A 248 3.79 29.75 -20.11
C GLY A 248 3.82 30.73 -18.94
N TRP A 249 4.44 30.33 -17.82
CA TRP A 249 4.59 31.13 -16.60
C TRP A 249 6.05 31.37 -16.22
N THR A 250 6.29 32.44 -15.47
CA THR A 250 7.56 32.80 -14.81
C THR A 250 7.27 33.27 -13.39
N THR A 251 8.19 33.04 -12.45
CA THR A 251 8.16 33.64 -11.10
C THR A 251 8.77 35.05 -11.07
N THR A 252 9.37 35.49 -12.19
CA THR A 252 9.95 36.83 -12.33
C THR A 252 8.92 37.81 -12.87
N LYS A 253 8.57 38.83 -12.08
CA LYS A 253 7.68 39.94 -12.50
C LYS A 253 8.29 40.67 -13.72
N GLY A 254 7.52 40.80 -14.81
CA GLY A 254 8.02 41.33 -16.08
C GLY A 254 8.96 40.39 -16.84
N GLY A 255 9.00 39.11 -16.47
CA GLY A 255 9.89 38.10 -17.03
C GLY A 255 9.67 37.84 -18.52
N ARG A 256 10.66 37.18 -19.12
CA ARG A 256 10.79 36.99 -20.59
C ARG A 256 11.10 35.55 -20.99
N THR A 257 11.22 34.66 -20.01
CA THR A 257 11.54 33.23 -20.15
C THR A 257 10.38 32.45 -19.56
N VAL A 258 9.95 31.38 -20.22
CA VAL A 258 9.01 30.42 -19.62
C VAL A 258 9.81 29.53 -18.67
N GLU A 259 9.42 29.51 -17.40
CA GLU A 259 9.93 28.60 -16.37
C GLU A 259 9.04 27.37 -16.23
N TYR A 260 7.72 27.54 -16.41
CA TYR A 260 6.72 26.47 -16.29
C TYR A 260 5.74 26.50 -17.47
N GLU A 261 5.52 25.34 -18.09
CA GLU A 261 4.61 25.15 -19.23
C GLU A 261 3.16 24.91 -18.77
N PHE A 262 2.19 25.08 -19.68
CA PHE A 262 0.77 24.84 -19.34
C PHE A 262 0.49 23.34 -19.11
N GLY A 263 -0.23 23.04 -18.02
CA GLY A 263 -0.47 21.67 -17.58
C GLY A 263 0.69 21.02 -16.84
N GLU A 264 1.80 21.73 -16.62
CA GLU A 264 2.89 21.29 -15.74
C GLU A 264 2.43 21.21 -14.28
N LYS A 265 3.11 20.41 -13.46
CA LYS A 265 2.82 20.25 -12.04
C LYS A 265 3.82 21.03 -11.19
N TYR A 266 3.32 21.88 -10.30
CA TYR A 266 4.13 22.61 -9.32
C TYR A 266 3.78 22.16 -7.90
N THR A 267 4.78 22.04 -7.02
CA THR A 267 4.59 21.66 -5.60
C THR A 267 4.80 22.89 -4.73
N VAL A 268 3.78 23.30 -3.99
CA VAL A 268 3.79 24.55 -3.23
C VAL A 268 4.67 24.44 -2.00
N SER A 269 5.72 25.26 -1.95
CA SER A 269 6.74 25.28 -0.89
C SER A 269 6.65 26.53 0.02
N GLY A 270 5.92 27.55 -0.41
CA GLY A 270 5.75 28.86 0.22
C GLY A 270 4.70 29.70 -0.52
N ASN A 271 4.58 30.98 -0.19
CA ASN A 271 3.78 31.92 -0.98
C ASN A 271 4.45 32.13 -2.36
N MET A 272 3.67 32.11 -3.44
CA MET A 272 4.20 32.15 -4.81
C MET A 272 3.37 33.06 -5.73
N ASP A 273 4.08 33.91 -6.47
CA ASP A 273 3.52 34.66 -7.59
C ASP A 273 3.99 34.05 -8.92
N PHE A 274 3.05 33.86 -9.85
CA PHE A 274 3.33 33.48 -11.23
C PHE A 274 2.81 34.56 -12.18
N TYR A 275 3.65 34.99 -13.11
CA TYR A 275 3.36 36.02 -14.11
C TYR A 275 3.33 35.37 -15.51
N ILE A 276 2.30 35.64 -16.31
CA ILE A 276 2.10 34.93 -17.58
C ILE A 276 2.99 35.48 -18.71
N ILE A 277 3.74 34.62 -19.40
CA ILE A 277 4.43 34.98 -20.63
C ILE A 277 3.41 34.94 -21.78
N ARG A 278 3.08 36.10 -22.35
CA ARG A 278 2.15 36.21 -23.50
C ARG A 278 2.54 37.33 -24.47
N TYR A 279 2.25 37.13 -25.76
CA TYR A 279 2.58 38.07 -26.84
C TYR A 279 1.35 38.39 -27.69
N ALA A 280 1.26 39.59 -28.26
CA ALA A 280 0.16 39.97 -29.13
C ALA A 280 0.10 39.05 -30.37
N THR A 281 -1.10 38.63 -30.78
CA THR A 281 -1.26 37.70 -31.92
C THR A 281 -0.61 38.22 -33.20
N SER A 282 -0.62 39.54 -33.43
CA SER A 282 0.08 40.23 -34.53
C SER A 282 1.60 40.00 -34.54
N SER A 283 2.23 39.81 -33.38
CA SER A 283 3.66 39.51 -33.20
C SER A 283 4.00 38.02 -33.37
N THR A 284 3.00 37.14 -33.47
CA THR A 284 3.20 35.68 -33.63
C THR A 284 3.07 35.20 -35.07
N ALA A 285 3.54 33.99 -35.36
CA ALA A 285 3.42 33.29 -36.63
C ALA A 285 3.21 31.78 -36.41
N THR A 286 2.40 31.16 -37.27
CA THR A 286 2.08 29.72 -37.20
C THR A 286 2.93 28.91 -38.17
N VAL A 287 3.56 27.83 -37.67
CA VAL A 287 4.22 26.82 -38.50
C VAL A 287 3.34 25.58 -38.59
N ASN A 288 2.73 25.37 -39.75
CA ASN A 288 1.90 24.20 -40.02
C ASN A 288 2.71 23.08 -40.69
N PHE A 289 2.58 21.87 -40.16
CA PHE A 289 3.20 20.67 -40.71
C PHE A 289 2.16 19.82 -41.45
N THR A 290 2.53 19.25 -42.59
CA THR A 290 1.59 18.54 -43.47
C THR A 290 2.21 17.30 -44.12
N ASN A 291 1.37 16.40 -44.63
CA ASN A 291 1.82 15.31 -45.49
C ASN A 291 2.37 15.84 -46.85
N PRO A 292 2.98 15.00 -47.71
CA PRO A 292 3.56 15.47 -48.97
C PRO A 292 2.55 16.23 -49.87
N SER A 293 1.29 15.78 -49.88
CA SER A 293 0.18 16.35 -50.63
C SER A 293 -0.51 17.54 -49.93
N GLY A 294 0.05 18.08 -48.85
CA GLY A 294 -0.45 19.27 -48.15
C GLY A 294 -1.71 19.05 -47.32
N GLN A 295 -2.03 17.81 -46.97
CA GLN A 295 -3.14 17.48 -46.08
C GLN A 295 -2.63 17.37 -44.64
N GLN A 296 -3.45 17.85 -43.70
CA GLN A 296 -3.19 17.84 -42.26
C GLN A 296 -4.16 16.84 -41.61
N ASN A 297 -3.64 15.93 -40.79
CA ASN A 297 -4.42 15.02 -39.95
C ASN A 297 -4.08 15.28 -38.47
N SER A 298 -4.62 14.51 -37.52
CA SER A 298 -4.30 14.64 -36.09
C SER A 298 -2.79 14.60 -35.81
N THR A 299 -2.07 13.62 -36.36
CA THR A 299 -0.61 13.47 -36.19
C THR A 299 0.18 14.69 -36.68
N PHE A 300 -0.23 15.29 -37.80
CA PHE A 300 0.43 16.47 -38.36
C PHE A 300 -0.02 17.77 -37.66
N LYS A 301 -1.29 17.87 -37.23
CA LYS A 301 -1.82 19.00 -36.43
C LYS A 301 -1.14 19.10 -35.06
N ALA A 302 -0.83 17.96 -34.44
CA ALA A 302 -0.07 17.91 -33.17
C ALA A 302 1.40 18.36 -33.30
N LEU A 303 1.90 18.62 -34.51
CA LEU A 303 3.21 19.23 -34.74
C LEU A 303 3.12 20.74 -35.03
N THR A 304 1.93 21.30 -35.27
CA THR A 304 1.77 22.74 -35.52
C THR A 304 2.18 23.53 -34.29
N ALA A 305 3.04 24.54 -34.48
CA ALA A 305 3.53 25.42 -33.43
C ALA A 305 3.24 26.89 -33.76
N VAL A 306 2.94 27.70 -32.74
CA VAL A 306 2.85 29.16 -32.83
C VAL A 306 4.09 29.75 -32.16
N VAL A 307 4.74 30.73 -32.80
CA VAL A 307 5.97 31.35 -32.28
C VAL A 307 5.99 32.86 -32.48
N VAL A 308 6.76 33.56 -31.64
CA VAL A 308 7.08 34.98 -31.87
C VAL A 308 7.88 35.14 -33.17
N LYS A 309 7.48 36.10 -34.01
CA LYS A 309 8.14 36.41 -35.27
C LYS A 309 9.59 36.84 -35.02
N GLY A 310 10.54 36.17 -35.65
CA GLY A 310 11.98 36.35 -35.45
C GLY A 310 12.65 35.22 -34.68
N ASN A 311 11.91 34.47 -33.84
CA ASN A 311 12.45 33.32 -33.13
C ASN A 311 12.62 32.10 -34.05
N SER A 312 13.36 31.09 -33.57
CA SER A 312 13.63 29.84 -34.31
C SER A 312 13.01 28.63 -33.62
N ILE A 313 12.40 27.73 -34.39
CA ILE A 313 11.91 26.42 -33.92
C ILE A 313 12.89 25.31 -34.24
N LYS A 314 13.00 24.31 -33.36
CA LYS A 314 13.61 23.01 -33.67
C LYS A 314 12.61 22.15 -34.44
N LEU A 315 12.94 21.75 -35.68
CA LEU A 315 12.02 21.01 -36.54
C LEU A 315 11.80 19.58 -36.04
N PRO A 316 10.55 19.11 -35.89
CA PRO A 316 10.24 17.76 -35.39
C PRO A 316 10.62 16.67 -36.40
N SER A 317 10.66 15.43 -35.93
CA SER A 317 10.75 14.25 -36.80
C SER A 317 9.53 14.14 -37.72
N VAL A 318 9.75 13.86 -39.00
CA VAL A 318 8.66 13.54 -39.94
C VAL A 318 7.99 12.23 -39.49
N PRO A 319 6.66 12.18 -39.28
CA PRO A 319 5.99 10.99 -38.79
C PRO A 319 6.27 9.75 -39.67
N ALA A 320 6.46 8.60 -39.04
CA ALA A 320 6.78 7.34 -39.73
C ALA A 320 5.58 6.85 -40.57
N VAL A 321 5.86 6.19 -41.70
CA VAL A 321 4.84 5.53 -42.55
C VAL A 321 5.43 4.21 -43.06
N SER A 322 4.70 3.11 -42.88
CA SER A 322 5.17 1.78 -43.29
C SER A 322 5.51 1.73 -44.78
N GLY A 323 6.69 1.19 -45.10
CA GLY A 323 7.23 1.16 -46.47
C GLY A 323 7.82 2.48 -46.97
N TYR A 324 8.01 3.48 -46.11
CA TYR A 324 8.64 4.77 -46.47
C TYR A 324 9.71 5.19 -45.44
N THR A 325 10.82 5.72 -45.92
CA THR A 325 11.87 6.38 -45.13
C THR A 325 11.56 7.87 -45.04
N ALA A 326 11.56 8.43 -43.82
CA ALA A 326 11.52 9.87 -43.61
C ALA A 326 12.82 10.53 -44.07
N LEU A 327 12.75 11.68 -44.76
CA LEU A 327 13.93 12.44 -45.18
C LEU A 327 14.03 13.84 -44.55
N GLY A 328 12.89 14.49 -44.28
CA GLY A 328 12.86 15.85 -43.70
C GLY A 328 11.69 16.66 -44.23
N TRP A 329 11.78 17.98 -44.11
CA TRP A 329 10.73 18.93 -44.45
C TRP A 329 11.10 19.79 -45.67
N SER A 330 10.10 20.32 -46.36
CA SER A 330 10.26 21.27 -47.47
C SER A 330 9.15 22.31 -47.45
N THR A 331 9.42 23.53 -47.91
CA THR A 331 8.35 24.52 -48.19
C THR A 331 7.65 24.28 -49.53
N LYS A 332 8.14 23.31 -50.33
CA LYS A 332 7.55 22.92 -51.61
C LYS A 332 6.68 21.66 -51.45
N LYS A 333 5.40 21.78 -51.83
CA LYS A 333 4.43 20.69 -51.91
C LYS A 333 4.95 19.55 -52.80
N ASN A 334 4.74 18.30 -52.41
CA ASN A 334 5.20 17.08 -53.10
C ASN A 334 6.72 17.01 -53.40
N ALA A 335 7.58 17.74 -52.66
CA ALA A 335 9.03 17.69 -52.87
C ALA A 335 9.62 16.28 -52.67
N THR A 336 10.57 15.91 -53.52
CA THR A 336 11.30 14.63 -53.47
C THR A 336 12.60 14.69 -52.66
N THR A 337 13.10 15.89 -52.40
CA THR A 337 14.28 16.19 -51.56
C THR A 337 13.87 17.14 -50.42
N PRO A 338 14.36 16.91 -49.18
CA PRO A 338 14.13 17.84 -48.08
C PRO A 338 14.92 19.13 -48.29
N MET A 339 14.35 20.25 -47.88
CA MET A 339 15.10 21.53 -47.72
C MET A 339 15.65 21.66 -46.29
N TYR A 340 14.99 21.03 -45.32
CA TYR A 340 15.38 21.05 -43.91
C TYR A 340 15.33 19.64 -43.33
N LEU A 341 16.31 19.26 -42.52
CA LEU A 341 16.32 17.98 -41.81
C LEU A 341 15.62 18.12 -40.45
N ALA A 342 15.10 17.02 -39.91
CA ALA A 342 14.60 16.99 -38.53
C ALA A 342 15.74 17.34 -37.53
N GLY A 343 15.38 17.94 -36.40
CA GLY A 343 16.31 18.40 -35.37
C GLY A 343 17.07 19.70 -35.70
N ARG A 344 16.99 20.22 -36.93
CA ARG A 344 17.56 21.53 -37.31
C ARG A 344 16.64 22.67 -36.86
N THR A 345 17.24 23.82 -36.56
CA THR A 345 16.51 25.06 -36.26
C THR A 345 16.08 25.79 -37.54
N LEU A 346 14.92 26.44 -37.50
CA LEU A 346 14.39 27.28 -38.59
C LEU A 346 13.78 28.57 -38.02
N THR A 347 14.29 29.71 -38.46
CA THR A 347 13.83 31.05 -38.06
C THR A 347 12.53 31.43 -38.76
N ILE A 348 11.49 31.80 -37.99
CA ILE A 348 10.13 32.02 -38.48
C ILE A 348 9.83 33.52 -38.50
N LYS A 349 9.70 34.10 -39.69
CA LYS A 349 9.36 35.53 -39.87
C LYS A 349 7.89 35.77 -40.22
N LYS A 350 7.16 34.73 -40.62
CA LYS A 350 5.73 34.73 -40.98
C LYS A 350 5.20 33.29 -41.01
N ASP A 351 3.88 33.15 -41.14
CA ASP A 351 3.22 31.86 -41.27
C ASP A 351 3.86 31.00 -42.37
N THR A 352 4.15 29.76 -42.02
CA THR A 352 4.99 28.86 -42.83
C THR A 352 4.36 27.47 -42.86
N THR A 353 4.22 26.88 -44.05
CA THR A 353 3.77 25.49 -44.21
C THR A 353 4.93 24.60 -44.64
N LEU A 354 5.13 23.51 -43.91
CA LEU A 354 6.16 22.51 -44.16
C LEU A 354 5.52 21.18 -44.57
N TYR A 355 5.93 20.68 -45.74
CA TYR A 355 5.49 19.44 -46.34
C TYR A 355 6.51 18.33 -46.02
N ALA A 356 6.03 17.20 -45.51
CA ALA A 356 6.87 16.04 -45.22
C ALA A 356 7.46 15.44 -46.51
N VAL A 357 8.78 15.24 -46.54
CA VAL A 357 9.49 14.53 -47.61
C VAL A 357 9.82 13.11 -47.15
N ARG A 358 9.41 12.13 -47.96
CA ARG A 358 9.59 10.70 -47.68
C ARG A 358 9.97 9.92 -48.96
N LYS A 359 10.82 8.89 -48.83
CA LYS A 359 11.26 8.02 -49.94
C LYS A 359 10.70 6.61 -49.77
N LYS A 360 10.12 6.04 -50.81
CA LYS A 360 9.53 4.68 -50.77
C LYS A 360 10.63 3.62 -50.63
N VAL A 361 10.49 2.71 -49.68
CA VAL A 361 11.45 1.63 -49.41
C VAL A 361 11.31 0.54 -50.47
N ALA A 362 12.42 0.20 -51.12
CA ALA A 362 12.46 -0.92 -52.06
C ALA A 362 12.44 -2.26 -51.28
N THR A 363 11.63 -3.21 -51.73
CA THR A 363 11.44 -4.52 -51.10
C THR A 363 11.72 -5.68 -52.07
N TYR A 364 11.87 -6.87 -51.51
CA TYR A 364 11.74 -8.17 -52.17
C TYR A 364 10.54 -8.92 -51.58
N THR A 365 9.91 -9.76 -52.38
CA THR A 365 8.81 -10.63 -51.94
C THR A 365 9.38 -11.96 -51.45
N VAL A 366 9.03 -12.36 -50.23
CA VAL A 366 9.31 -13.68 -49.67
C VAL A 366 8.01 -14.46 -49.54
N THR A 367 8.02 -15.71 -49.98
CA THR A 367 6.85 -16.60 -49.88
C THR A 367 7.19 -17.93 -49.23
N PHE A 368 6.24 -18.49 -48.50
CA PHE A 368 6.35 -19.75 -47.77
C PHE A 368 5.32 -20.75 -48.27
N ASN A 369 5.70 -22.02 -48.40
CA ASN A 369 4.89 -23.07 -49.02
C ASN A 369 5.12 -24.42 -48.35
N ASN A 370 4.24 -25.39 -48.62
CA ASN A 370 4.56 -26.80 -48.37
C ASN A 370 5.65 -27.32 -49.32
N ASN A 371 6.25 -28.48 -49.05
CA ASN A 371 7.37 -29.02 -49.86
C ASN A 371 7.08 -29.05 -51.38
N SER A 372 5.86 -29.46 -51.77
CA SER A 372 5.46 -29.55 -53.17
C SER A 372 5.18 -28.21 -53.86
N GLY A 373 5.15 -27.09 -53.12
CA GLY A 373 4.84 -25.77 -53.67
C GLY A 373 3.45 -25.66 -54.29
N THR A 374 2.49 -26.48 -53.84
CA THR A 374 1.11 -26.54 -54.37
C THR A 374 0.03 -26.29 -53.33
N SER A 375 0.36 -26.15 -52.04
CA SER A 375 -0.64 -25.91 -51.00
C SER A 375 -1.31 -24.54 -51.15
N THR A 376 -2.65 -24.56 -51.18
CA THR A 376 -3.51 -23.37 -51.14
C THR A 376 -3.82 -22.89 -49.72
N SER A 377 -3.25 -23.52 -48.68
CA SER A 377 -3.58 -23.29 -47.27
C SER A 377 -3.39 -21.84 -46.81
N SER A 378 -4.32 -21.36 -45.99
CA SER A 378 -4.28 -20.04 -45.35
C SER A 378 -3.07 -19.88 -44.42
N ALA A 379 -2.61 -20.95 -43.77
CA ALA A 379 -1.44 -20.93 -42.88
C ALA A 379 -0.18 -20.47 -43.62
N TYR A 380 0.13 -21.07 -44.77
CA TYR A 380 1.25 -20.65 -45.62
C TYR A 380 1.06 -19.25 -46.20
N LYS A 381 -0.16 -18.93 -46.66
CA LYS A 381 -0.49 -17.60 -47.21
C LYS A 381 -0.23 -16.45 -46.22
N LYS A 382 -0.51 -16.65 -44.92
CA LYS A 382 -0.28 -15.67 -43.85
C LYS A 382 1.20 -15.34 -43.60
N LEU A 383 2.12 -16.25 -43.93
CA LEU A 383 3.57 -16.05 -43.73
C LEU A 383 4.22 -15.21 -44.86
N ASN A 384 3.55 -15.07 -46.01
CA ASN A 384 4.05 -14.35 -47.17
C ASN A 384 4.20 -12.84 -46.87
N GLN A 385 5.37 -12.27 -47.16
CA GLN A 385 5.69 -10.90 -46.73
C GLN A 385 6.66 -10.19 -47.69
N LYS A 386 6.72 -8.85 -47.55
CA LYS A 386 7.67 -7.99 -48.27
C LYS A 386 8.77 -7.54 -47.33
N VAL A 387 9.99 -7.98 -47.59
CA VAL A 387 11.19 -7.64 -46.79
C VAL A 387 11.97 -6.52 -47.50
N ALA A 388 12.52 -5.57 -46.76
CA ALA A 388 13.39 -4.54 -47.34
C ALA A 388 14.62 -5.16 -48.04
N ARG A 389 15.05 -4.59 -49.16
CA ARG A 389 16.14 -5.18 -49.97
C ARG A 389 17.44 -5.28 -49.17
N ASN A 390 18.09 -6.43 -49.24
CA ASN A 390 19.34 -6.78 -48.54
C ASN A 390 19.26 -6.85 -47.00
N SER A 391 18.07 -6.70 -46.41
CA SER A 391 17.82 -6.89 -44.98
C SER A 391 17.74 -8.37 -44.60
N TYR A 392 17.80 -8.65 -43.30
CA TYR A 392 17.57 -9.99 -42.75
C TYR A 392 16.09 -10.24 -42.46
N LEU A 393 15.67 -11.49 -42.63
CA LEU A 393 14.39 -12.05 -42.19
C LEU A 393 14.66 -13.15 -41.17
N ILE A 394 13.91 -13.18 -40.07
CA ILE A 394 13.81 -14.35 -39.20
C ILE A 394 12.78 -15.29 -39.81
N LEU A 395 13.15 -16.56 -40.06
CA LEU A 395 12.20 -17.52 -40.59
C LEU A 395 11.16 -17.90 -39.52
N PRO A 396 9.86 -17.89 -39.87
CA PRO A 396 8.80 -18.27 -38.95
C PRO A 396 8.82 -19.77 -38.65
N ASP A 397 8.08 -20.16 -37.61
CA ASP A 397 7.81 -21.55 -37.27
C ASP A 397 7.12 -22.27 -38.44
N LEU A 398 7.36 -23.57 -38.57
CA LEU A 398 6.72 -24.35 -39.60
C LEU A 398 5.26 -24.62 -39.21
N PRO A 399 4.25 -24.36 -40.07
CA PRO A 399 2.88 -24.78 -39.81
C PRO A 399 2.82 -26.29 -39.52
N ASP A 400 1.91 -26.72 -38.66
CA ASP A 400 1.77 -28.13 -38.31
C ASP A 400 1.25 -28.99 -39.47
N ALA A 401 1.38 -30.31 -39.31
CA ALA A 401 0.66 -31.31 -40.09
C ALA A 401 0.63 -32.66 -39.36
N THR A 402 -0.57 -33.12 -39.02
CA THR A 402 -0.83 -34.41 -38.36
C THR A 402 -0.11 -35.56 -39.05
N GLY A 403 0.60 -36.40 -38.28
CA GLY A 403 1.41 -37.50 -38.80
C GLY A 403 2.76 -37.10 -39.42
N TYR A 404 3.20 -35.85 -39.28
CA TYR A 404 4.50 -35.38 -39.78
C TYR A 404 5.26 -34.46 -38.80
N VAL A 405 6.51 -34.83 -38.51
CA VAL A 405 7.47 -33.97 -37.81
C VAL A 405 8.06 -32.94 -38.77
N ASN A 406 7.95 -31.66 -38.40
CA ASN A 406 8.60 -30.52 -39.04
C ASN A 406 10.14 -30.58 -38.86
N LEU A 407 10.90 -30.39 -39.94
CA LEU A 407 12.37 -30.47 -39.94
C LEU A 407 13.07 -29.14 -40.26
N GLY A 408 12.38 -28.20 -40.90
CA GLY A 408 12.92 -26.89 -41.27
C GLY A 408 12.56 -26.45 -42.69
N TRP A 409 13.01 -25.26 -43.06
CA TRP A 409 12.78 -24.65 -44.36
C TRP A 409 13.90 -24.99 -45.36
N THR A 410 13.54 -25.08 -46.64
CA THR A 410 14.48 -25.14 -47.76
C THR A 410 14.07 -24.18 -48.87
N THR A 411 14.99 -23.77 -49.73
CA THR A 411 14.71 -22.96 -50.94
C THR A 411 14.46 -23.81 -52.18
N THR A 412 14.67 -25.13 -52.10
CA THR A 412 14.46 -26.08 -53.20
C THR A 412 13.09 -26.75 -53.08
N LYS A 413 12.23 -26.58 -54.09
CA LYS A 413 10.94 -27.29 -54.22
C LYS A 413 11.19 -28.81 -54.21
N ASN A 414 10.38 -29.59 -53.47
CA ASN A 414 10.58 -31.02 -53.23
C ASN A 414 11.91 -31.39 -52.53
N GLY A 415 12.52 -30.47 -51.78
CA GLY A 415 13.77 -30.73 -51.06
C GLY A 415 13.62 -31.80 -49.98
N LYS A 416 14.59 -32.74 -49.91
CA LYS A 416 14.61 -33.84 -48.94
C LYS A 416 15.32 -33.51 -47.62
N LYS A 417 16.07 -32.40 -47.56
CA LYS A 417 16.79 -31.92 -46.36
C LYS A 417 16.48 -30.44 -46.13
N PRO A 418 16.27 -29.99 -44.88
CA PRO A 418 16.17 -28.57 -44.57
C PRO A 418 17.51 -27.88 -44.82
N LEU A 419 17.47 -26.61 -45.22
CA LEU A 419 18.63 -25.72 -45.31
C LEU A 419 18.70 -24.77 -44.11
N TYR A 420 17.55 -24.47 -43.50
CA TYR A 420 17.40 -23.60 -42.34
C TYR A 420 16.39 -24.23 -41.36
N LYS A 421 16.56 -23.99 -40.05
CA LYS A 421 15.49 -24.23 -39.06
C LYS A 421 14.51 -23.05 -39.02
N GLU A 422 13.43 -23.17 -38.27
CA GLU A 422 12.70 -22.01 -37.76
C GLU A 422 13.59 -21.13 -36.86
N GLY A 423 13.22 -19.86 -36.70
CA GLY A 423 14.05 -18.84 -36.02
C GLY A 423 15.33 -18.43 -36.76
N ALA A 424 15.73 -19.13 -37.83
CA ALA A 424 16.96 -18.84 -38.57
C ALA A 424 16.94 -17.45 -39.22
N ARG A 425 18.05 -16.70 -39.11
CA ARG A 425 18.17 -15.32 -39.59
C ARG A 425 18.83 -15.27 -40.97
N VAL A 426 18.03 -15.10 -42.03
CA VAL A 426 18.44 -15.23 -43.44
C VAL A 426 18.44 -13.88 -44.15
N LYS A 427 19.51 -13.56 -44.90
CA LYS A 427 19.63 -12.30 -45.66
C LYS A 427 18.87 -12.38 -46.99
N ILE A 428 17.94 -11.45 -47.23
CA ILE A 428 17.07 -11.44 -48.41
C ILE A 428 17.64 -10.50 -49.49
N THR A 429 18.44 -11.06 -50.40
CA THR A 429 19.07 -10.35 -51.53
C THR A 429 18.29 -10.44 -52.85
N LYS A 430 17.21 -11.24 -52.88
CA LYS A 430 16.29 -11.37 -54.03
C LYS A 430 14.92 -11.90 -53.58
N ASN A 431 13.93 -11.85 -54.48
CA ASN A 431 12.65 -12.54 -54.27
C ASN A 431 12.91 -14.02 -53.98
N THR A 432 12.37 -14.53 -52.88
CA THR A 432 12.74 -15.84 -52.33
C THR A 432 11.51 -16.70 -52.04
N LYS A 433 11.60 -18.00 -52.29
CA LYS A 433 10.57 -18.99 -51.93
C LYS A 433 11.17 -19.99 -50.95
N PHE A 434 10.48 -20.18 -49.83
CA PHE A 434 10.76 -21.23 -48.86
C PHE A 434 9.68 -22.33 -48.94
N TYR A 435 10.11 -23.56 -48.73
CA TYR A 435 9.29 -24.77 -48.75
C TYR A 435 9.59 -25.57 -47.47
N THR A 436 8.57 -26.14 -46.82
CA THR A 436 8.78 -26.97 -45.61
C THR A 436 9.37 -28.33 -45.95
N VAL A 437 10.31 -28.79 -45.14
CA VAL A 437 10.81 -30.17 -45.13
C VAL A 437 10.26 -30.86 -43.88
N ARG A 438 9.77 -32.10 -44.06
CA ARG A 438 9.13 -32.90 -43.02
C ARG A 438 9.50 -34.38 -43.18
N ARG A 439 9.39 -35.16 -42.10
CA ARG A 439 9.34 -36.63 -42.13
C ARG A 439 8.00 -37.11 -41.60
N LYS A 440 7.60 -38.35 -41.89
CA LYS A 440 6.47 -38.99 -41.18
C LYS A 440 6.83 -39.12 -39.69
N SER A 441 5.81 -39.01 -38.84
CA SER A 441 5.95 -39.21 -37.40
C SER A 441 5.96 -40.68 -37.01
N ASN A 442 6.68 -41.00 -35.95
CA ASN A 442 6.60 -42.25 -35.23
C ASN A 442 5.36 -42.26 -34.32
N TYR A 443 4.87 -43.45 -34.00
CA TYR A 443 3.75 -43.65 -33.09
C TYR A 443 4.13 -44.63 -31.99
N TYR A 444 4.00 -44.19 -30.74
CA TYR A 444 4.41 -44.93 -29.56
C TYR A 444 3.21 -45.37 -28.73
N THR A 445 3.36 -46.51 -28.07
CA THR A 445 2.36 -47.09 -27.18
C THR A 445 2.76 -46.84 -25.72
N VAL A 446 1.84 -46.27 -24.94
CA VAL A 446 1.94 -46.13 -23.49
C VAL A 446 1.01 -47.15 -22.84
N THR A 447 1.53 -47.93 -21.90
CA THR A 447 0.80 -49.03 -21.24
C THR A 447 0.91 -48.91 -19.73
N PHE A 448 -0.16 -49.28 -19.02
CA PHE A 448 -0.24 -49.20 -17.56
C PHE A 448 -0.41 -50.60 -16.96
N TYR A 449 0.20 -50.82 -15.80
CA TYR A 449 0.27 -52.11 -15.10
C TYR A 449 0.13 -51.93 -13.59
N LEU A 450 -0.24 -53.02 -12.89
CA LEU A 450 0.00 -53.17 -11.46
C LEU A 450 1.52 -53.08 -11.17
N GLY A 451 1.91 -52.75 -9.94
CA GLY A 451 3.32 -52.65 -9.54
C GLY A 451 4.18 -53.87 -9.93
N ASN A 452 3.60 -55.07 -9.79
CA ASN A 452 4.21 -56.35 -10.15
C ASN A 452 4.23 -56.68 -11.66
N GLY A 453 3.83 -55.76 -12.52
CA GLY A 453 3.68 -55.95 -13.97
C GLY A 453 2.47 -56.79 -14.39
N GLY A 454 1.57 -57.13 -13.46
CA GLY A 454 0.26 -57.71 -13.78
C GLY A 454 -0.67 -56.70 -14.46
N SER A 455 -1.71 -57.18 -15.13
CA SER A 455 -2.67 -56.32 -15.84
C SER A 455 -4.05 -56.97 -15.95
N ASN A 456 -5.11 -56.21 -15.69
CA ASN A 456 -6.51 -56.60 -15.80
C ASN A 456 -7.23 -55.76 -16.89
N SER A 457 -8.56 -55.86 -16.99
CA SER A 457 -9.38 -55.06 -17.92
C SER A 457 -9.20 -53.54 -17.72
N THR A 458 -9.24 -53.08 -16.47
CA THR A 458 -9.09 -51.66 -16.10
C THR A 458 -7.74 -51.11 -16.56
N TYR A 459 -6.63 -51.75 -16.17
CA TYR A 459 -5.28 -51.33 -16.59
C TYR A 459 -5.09 -51.38 -18.13
N LYS A 460 -5.71 -52.34 -18.83
CA LYS A 460 -5.70 -52.40 -20.31
C LYS A 460 -6.47 -51.24 -20.95
N SER A 461 -7.57 -50.79 -20.36
CA SER A 461 -8.34 -49.64 -20.88
C SER A 461 -7.61 -48.30 -20.80
N LEU A 462 -6.56 -48.19 -19.96
CA LEU A 462 -5.67 -47.03 -19.89
C LEU A 462 -4.61 -47.02 -21.01
N GLN A 463 -4.41 -48.13 -21.73
CA GLN A 463 -3.39 -48.23 -22.78
C GLN A 463 -3.76 -47.34 -23.98
N MET A 464 -2.79 -46.54 -24.44
CA MET A 464 -2.99 -45.60 -25.54
C MET A 464 -1.83 -45.62 -26.54
N ARG A 465 -2.12 -45.23 -27.79
CA ARG A 465 -1.13 -45.10 -28.87
C ARG A 465 -1.19 -43.68 -29.44
N VAL A 466 -0.08 -42.96 -29.34
CA VAL A 466 -0.01 -41.52 -29.65
C VAL A 466 1.14 -41.21 -30.60
N GLU A 467 1.06 -40.05 -31.26
CA GLU A 467 2.13 -39.53 -32.13
C GLU A 467 3.34 -39.09 -31.27
N GLU A 468 4.56 -39.22 -31.77
CA GLU A 468 5.76 -38.85 -31.02
C GLU A 468 5.76 -37.38 -30.57
N GLY A 469 6.20 -37.12 -29.34
CA GLY A 469 6.17 -35.79 -28.73
C GLY A 469 4.82 -35.38 -28.13
N THR A 470 3.75 -36.18 -28.32
CA THR A 470 2.45 -35.92 -27.68
C THR A 470 2.60 -35.84 -26.16
N LYS A 471 2.07 -34.77 -25.56
CA LYS A 471 1.96 -34.63 -24.10
C LYS A 471 0.63 -35.23 -23.63
N ILE A 472 0.70 -36.41 -23.01
CA ILE A 472 -0.46 -37.07 -22.41
C ILE A 472 -0.61 -36.63 -20.95
N THR A 473 -1.84 -36.59 -20.43
CA THR A 473 -2.09 -36.51 -18.98
C THR A 473 -2.09 -37.93 -18.42
N LEU A 474 -1.35 -38.19 -17.34
CA LEU A 474 -1.37 -39.51 -16.70
C LEU A 474 -2.69 -39.72 -15.93
N PRO A 475 -3.33 -40.90 -16.08
CA PRO A 475 -4.57 -41.21 -15.37
C PRO A 475 -4.34 -41.41 -13.87
N SER A 476 -5.44 -41.44 -13.11
CA SER A 476 -5.43 -42.01 -11.75
C SER A 476 -4.98 -43.48 -11.78
N VAL A 477 -4.35 -43.93 -10.71
CA VAL A 477 -4.12 -45.36 -10.49
C VAL A 477 -5.50 -46.01 -10.21
N PRO A 478 -5.84 -47.16 -10.83
CA PRO A 478 -7.04 -47.90 -10.48
C PRO A 478 -7.05 -48.34 -9.00
N ASP A 479 -8.20 -48.24 -8.35
CA ASP A 479 -8.36 -48.59 -6.94
C ASP A 479 -8.24 -50.11 -6.69
N ARG A 480 -7.81 -50.45 -5.48
CA ARG A 480 -7.61 -51.83 -5.01
C ARG A 480 -7.83 -51.89 -3.50
N ASP A 481 -8.81 -52.68 -3.07
CA ASP A 481 -9.21 -52.86 -1.68
C ASP A 481 -8.01 -53.11 -0.76
N GLY A 482 -7.90 -52.33 0.32
CA GLY A 482 -6.82 -52.43 1.31
C GLY A 482 -5.48 -51.81 0.86
N TYR A 483 -5.47 -50.93 -0.15
CA TYR A 483 -4.27 -50.22 -0.60
C TYR A 483 -4.55 -48.76 -1.00
N VAL A 484 -3.65 -47.86 -0.61
CA VAL A 484 -3.67 -46.44 -0.97
C VAL A 484 -2.91 -46.21 -2.29
N ASN A 485 -3.45 -45.33 -3.14
CA ASN A 485 -2.98 -45.07 -4.50
C ASN A 485 -1.99 -43.88 -4.57
N LEU A 486 -0.69 -44.17 -4.60
CA LEU A 486 0.37 -43.14 -4.51
C LEU A 486 0.76 -42.52 -5.87
N GLY A 487 0.77 -43.33 -6.95
CA GLY A 487 1.03 -42.86 -8.30
C GLY A 487 1.67 -43.89 -9.23
N TRP A 488 2.51 -43.42 -10.16
CA TRP A 488 3.13 -44.23 -11.21
C TRP A 488 4.65 -44.16 -11.19
N THR A 489 5.29 -45.31 -11.38
CA THR A 489 6.73 -45.43 -11.67
C THR A 489 6.95 -46.06 -13.05
N THR A 490 8.10 -45.83 -13.67
CA THR A 490 8.50 -46.54 -14.90
C THR A 490 9.30 -47.82 -14.61
N THR A 491 9.57 -48.12 -13.33
CA THR A 491 10.31 -49.29 -12.87
C THR A 491 9.36 -50.36 -12.34
N LYS A 492 9.39 -51.57 -12.91
CA LYS A 492 8.63 -52.71 -12.39
C LYS A 492 9.06 -53.02 -10.94
N ASN A 493 8.11 -53.24 -10.04
CA ASN A 493 8.31 -53.36 -8.58
C ASN A 493 8.93 -52.10 -7.91
N GLY A 494 8.92 -50.93 -8.55
CA GLY A 494 9.43 -49.70 -7.94
C GLY A 494 8.50 -49.18 -6.84
N THR A 495 9.06 -48.90 -5.65
CA THR A 495 8.33 -48.36 -4.49
C THR A 495 8.21 -46.83 -4.51
N SER A 496 9.09 -46.11 -5.20
CA SER A 496 9.07 -44.64 -5.27
C SER A 496 8.18 -44.13 -6.43
N VAL A 497 7.29 -43.19 -6.13
CA VAL A 497 6.49 -42.48 -7.15
C VAL A 497 7.38 -41.52 -7.95
N THR A 498 7.55 -41.76 -9.25
CA THR A 498 8.27 -40.84 -10.14
C THR A 498 7.33 -39.98 -10.99
N ASN A 499 6.04 -40.32 -11.08
CA ASN A 499 5.03 -39.54 -11.80
C ASN A 499 3.69 -39.65 -11.05
N ARG A 500 3.07 -38.52 -10.67
CA ARG A 500 1.73 -38.52 -10.06
C ARG A 500 0.63 -38.48 -11.12
N ALA A 501 -0.59 -38.90 -10.75
CA ALA A 501 -1.77 -38.73 -11.60
C ALA A 501 -1.99 -37.24 -11.95
N GLY A 502 -2.63 -36.95 -13.09
CA GLY A 502 -2.85 -35.59 -13.59
C GLY A 502 -1.60 -34.87 -14.14
N THR A 503 -0.39 -35.40 -13.93
CA THR A 503 0.84 -34.83 -14.50
C THR A 503 0.93 -35.05 -16.02
N LYS A 504 1.65 -34.17 -16.73
CA LYS A 504 1.80 -34.23 -18.20
C LYS A 504 3.12 -34.91 -18.60
N TYR A 505 3.03 -36.03 -19.30
CA TYR A 505 4.17 -36.81 -19.78
C TYR A 505 4.36 -36.67 -21.30
N SER A 506 5.58 -36.36 -21.76
CA SER A 506 5.92 -36.22 -23.18
C SER A 506 6.35 -37.57 -23.76
N VAL A 507 5.54 -38.16 -24.66
CA VAL A 507 5.78 -39.52 -25.18
C VAL A 507 6.83 -39.52 -26.30
N THR A 508 8.08 -39.85 -25.95
CA THR A 508 9.23 -39.90 -26.87
C THR A 508 9.65 -41.31 -27.29
N LYS A 509 9.08 -42.34 -26.66
CA LYS A 509 9.27 -43.78 -26.93
C LYS A 509 8.08 -44.57 -26.39
N ASN A 510 8.05 -45.89 -26.63
CA ASN A 510 7.14 -46.78 -25.91
C ASN A 510 7.50 -46.76 -24.41
N THR A 511 6.51 -46.58 -23.54
CA THR A 511 6.69 -46.48 -22.08
C THR A 511 5.68 -47.37 -21.36
N ALA A 512 6.16 -48.12 -20.36
CA ALA A 512 5.34 -48.82 -19.39
C ALA A 512 5.33 -48.05 -18.07
N PHE A 513 4.15 -47.87 -17.49
CA PHE A 513 3.98 -47.36 -16.13
C PHE A 513 3.44 -48.46 -15.23
N TYR A 514 3.97 -48.55 -14.01
CA TYR A 514 3.60 -49.51 -12.99
C TYR A 514 3.04 -48.74 -11.79
N ALA A 515 1.93 -49.22 -11.24
CA ALA A 515 1.27 -48.61 -10.09
C ALA A 515 2.12 -48.72 -8.83
N VAL A 516 2.27 -47.60 -8.12
CA VAL A 516 2.86 -47.50 -6.79
C VAL A 516 1.71 -47.37 -5.80
N GLN A 517 1.62 -48.32 -4.87
CA GLN A 517 0.51 -48.45 -3.91
C GLN A 517 1.05 -48.96 -2.57
N SER A 518 0.79 -48.24 -1.48
CA SER A 518 1.05 -48.65 -0.09
C SER A 518 -0.14 -49.44 0.46
N LYS A 519 0.08 -50.35 1.42
CA LYS A 519 -1.00 -51.09 2.09
C LYS A 519 -1.77 -50.12 3.00
N GLU A 520 -3.09 -50.24 3.07
CA GLU A 520 -3.93 -49.34 3.86
C GLU A 520 -3.80 -49.63 5.37
N VAL A 521 -3.60 -48.57 6.17
CA VAL A 521 -3.58 -48.58 7.64
C VAL A 521 -4.41 -47.42 8.19
N THR A 522 -4.92 -47.60 9.40
CA THR A 522 -6.01 -46.80 9.96
C THR A 522 -5.59 -46.00 11.18
N VAL A 523 -5.68 -44.67 11.11
CA VAL A 523 -5.60 -43.79 12.28
C VAL A 523 -7.02 -43.45 12.74
N THR A 524 -7.39 -43.91 13.93
CA THR A 524 -8.68 -43.58 14.55
C THR A 524 -8.47 -42.43 15.53
N LEU A 525 -9.02 -41.26 15.20
CA LEU A 525 -9.04 -40.08 16.05
C LEU A 525 -10.29 -40.10 16.92
N HIS A 526 -10.13 -39.92 18.22
CA HIS A 526 -11.18 -39.91 19.23
C HIS A 526 -11.27 -38.55 19.93
N TYR A 527 -12.47 -38.15 20.33
CA TYR A 527 -12.65 -37.13 21.36
C TYR A 527 -12.03 -37.60 22.69
N ASN A 528 -11.74 -36.69 23.62
CA ASN A 528 -11.17 -37.05 24.92
C ASN A 528 -12.08 -38.04 25.71
N THR A 529 -13.39 -38.01 25.46
CA THR A 529 -14.40 -38.94 25.99
C THR A 529 -14.32 -40.37 25.43
N GLY A 530 -13.37 -40.66 24.52
CA GLY A 530 -13.22 -41.95 23.86
C GLY A 530 -14.17 -42.20 22.69
N ALA A 531 -15.15 -41.33 22.45
CA ALA A 531 -16.00 -41.41 21.25
C ALA A 531 -15.18 -41.15 19.98
N ILE A 532 -15.40 -41.92 18.91
CA ILE A 532 -14.69 -41.72 17.63
C ILE A 532 -15.11 -40.36 17.04
N TYR A 533 -14.11 -39.52 16.77
CA TYR A 533 -14.27 -38.25 16.05
C TYR A 533 -14.14 -38.45 14.54
N ARG A 534 -13.06 -39.12 14.10
CA ARG A 534 -12.75 -39.33 12.69
C ARG A 534 -11.88 -40.55 12.50
N THR A 535 -12.13 -41.31 11.44
CA THR A 535 -11.19 -42.33 10.94
C THR A 535 -10.45 -41.78 9.73
N VAL A 536 -9.14 -42.00 9.65
CA VAL A 536 -8.30 -41.60 8.51
C VAL A 536 -7.56 -42.83 8.00
N GLN A 537 -7.64 -43.08 6.70
CA GLN A 537 -6.89 -44.13 6.02
C GLN A 537 -5.66 -43.50 5.35
N VAL A 538 -4.50 -44.08 5.61
CA VAL A 538 -3.21 -43.73 5.01
C VAL A 538 -2.49 -45.01 4.59
N GLY A 539 -1.37 -44.89 3.89
CA GLY A 539 -0.54 -46.05 3.60
C GLY A 539 0.40 -46.40 4.76
N GLU A 540 0.73 -47.68 4.84
CA GLU A 540 1.77 -48.25 5.70
C GLU A 540 3.12 -47.57 5.38
N GLY A 541 3.60 -46.74 6.30
CA GLY A 541 4.81 -45.92 6.14
C GLY A 541 4.59 -44.57 5.42
N ASP A 542 3.35 -44.17 5.12
CA ASP A 542 3.04 -42.80 4.69
C ASP A 542 2.83 -41.88 5.91
N SER A 543 3.00 -40.57 5.72
CA SER A 543 2.87 -39.57 6.79
C SER A 543 1.47 -38.95 6.87
N LEU A 544 1.01 -38.62 8.09
CA LEU A 544 -0.27 -37.97 8.38
C LEU A 544 -0.05 -36.67 9.19
N GLU A 545 -0.55 -35.55 8.66
CA GLU A 545 -0.70 -34.30 9.43
C GLU A 545 -1.91 -34.40 10.38
N LEU A 546 -1.69 -34.16 11.67
CA LEU A 546 -2.69 -34.31 12.71
C LEU A 546 -3.62 -33.08 12.80
N PRO A 547 -4.94 -33.25 12.66
CA PRO A 547 -5.86 -32.13 12.54
C PRO A 547 -6.10 -31.44 13.89
N GLY A 548 -6.16 -30.11 13.87
CA GLY A 548 -6.75 -29.34 14.96
C GLY A 548 -8.26 -29.50 14.99
N MET A 549 -8.86 -29.30 16.17
CA MET A 549 -10.31 -29.22 16.37
C MET A 549 -10.66 -27.99 17.22
N THR A 550 -11.85 -27.43 16.99
CA THR A 550 -12.46 -26.50 17.94
C THR A 550 -12.92 -27.27 19.17
N ALA A 551 -12.71 -26.66 20.33
CA ALA A 551 -13.32 -27.07 21.59
C ALA A 551 -14.17 -25.89 22.08
N ASN A 552 -15.38 -26.16 22.56
CA ASN A 552 -16.24 -25.09 23.08
C ASN A 552 -15.73 -24.65 24.46
N PRO A 553 -15.79 -23.37 24.83
CA PRO A 553 -15.53 -22.92 26.20
C PRO A 553 -16.32 -23.77 27.22
N PRO A 554 -15.69 -24.21 28.34
CA PRO A 554 -14.39 -23.80 28.88
C PRO A 554 -13.17 -24.64 28.40
N TYR A 555 -13.29 -25.38 27.30
CA TYR A 555 -12.30 -26.37 26.88
C TYR A 555 -11.32 -25.85 25.82
N THR A 556 -10.05 -26.24 25.93
CA THR A 556 -8.97 -25.89 24.97
C THR A 556 -8.31 -27.17 24.45
N MET A 557 -8.15 -27.29 23.13
CA MET A 557 -7.48 -28.43 22.48
C MET A 557 -5.96 -28.23 22.50
N MET A 558 -5.26 -29.18 23.12
CA MET A 558 -3.80 -29.17 23.27
C MET A 558 -3.08 -29.97 22.17
N GLY A 559 -3.67 -31.09 21.72
CA GLY A 559 -3.01 -32.02 20.80
C GLY A 559 -3.60 -33.42 20.87
N TRP A 560 -2.82 -34.42 20.48
CA TRP A 560 -3.20 -35.82 20.38
C TRP A 560 -2.32 -36.72 21.24
N SER A 561 -2.86 -37.85 21.68
CA SER A 561 -2.09 -38.84 22.44
C SER A 561 -2.63 -40.26 22.27
N THR A 562 -1.76 -41.26 22.40
CA THR A 562 -2.19 -42.66 22.53
C THR A 562 -2.88 -42.96 23.87
N VAL A 563 -2.79 -42.05 24.85
CA VAL A 563 -3.39 -42.17 26.18
C VAL A 563 -4.73 -41.39 26.26
N PRO A 564 -5.85 -42.04 26.61
CA PRO A 564 -7.15 -41.38 26.76
C PRO A 564 -7.26 -40.56 28.07
N ASN A 565 -8.20 -39.61 28.12
CA ASN A 565 -8.50 -38.75 29.28
C ASN A 565 -7.36 -37.80 29.71
N GLN A 566 -6.35 -37.55 28.87
CA GLN A 566 -5.32 -36.54 29.15
C GLN A 566 -5.86 -35.11 29.00
N THR A 567 -5.37 -34.20 29.85
CA THR A 567 -5.80 -32.80 29.92
C THR A 567 -4.73 -31.80 29.51
N ALA A 568 -3.46 -32.18 29.53
CA ALA A 568 -2.29 -31.42 29.07
C ALA A 568 -1.16 -32.40 28.74
N SER A 569 0.03 -31.92 28.34
CA SER A 569 1.17 -32.74 27.91
C SER A 569 0.81 -33.74 26.78
N PRO A 570 0.39 -33.26 25.59
CA PRO A 570 0.10 -34.14 24.46
C PRO A 570 1.34 -34.88 23.96
N GLN A 571 1.14 -36.05 23.37
CA GLN A 571 2.22 -36.84 22.76
C GLN A 571 2.61 -36.31 21.37
N TYR A 572 1.62 -35.78 20.65
CA TYR A 572 1.76 -35.17 19.33
C TYR A 572 0.93 -33.90 19.26
N GLU A 573 1.43 -32.85 18.63
CA GLU A 573 0.74 -31.56 18.58
C GLU A 573 -0.20 -31.41 17.36
N VAL A 574 -1.07 -30.39 17.41
CA VAL A 574 -1.86 -29.97 16.25
C VAL A 574 -0.92 -29.52 15.13
N GLY A 575 -1.18 -29.98 13.89
CA GLY A 575 -0.35 -29.71 12.72
C GLY A 575 1.00 -30.44 12.73
N GLU A 576 1.24 -31.35 13.68
CA GLU A 576 2.39 -32.27 13.61
C GLU A 576 2.16 -33.33 12.54
N THR A 577 3.23 -33.74 11.86
CA THR A 577 3.19 -34.80 10.84
C THR A 577 3.87 -36.06 11.39
N ILE A 578 3.09 -37.12 11.57
CA ILE A 578 3.57 -38.42 12.07
C ILE A 578 3.68 -39.45 10.94
N GLU A 579 4.62 -40.39 11.03
CA GLU A 579 4.67 -41.57 10.15
C GLU A 579 3.77 -42.68 10.71
N VAL A 580 3.06 -43.41 9.82
CA VAL A 580 2.03 -44.38 10.22
C VAL A 580 2.34 -45.78 9.68
N ASP A 581 3.10 -46.55 10.44
CA ASP A 581 3.46 -47.95 10.09
C ASP A 581 2.37 -48.98 10.42
N GLN A 582 1.39 -48.62 11.25
CA GLN A 582 0.36 -49.55 11.72
C GLN A 582 -0.93 -48.82 12.12
N ALA A 583 -2.03 -49.57 12.27
CA ALA A 583 -3.27 -49.00 12.77
C ALA A 583 -3.11 -48.52 14.23
N MET A 584 -3.58 -47.31 14.52
CA MET A 584 -3.40 -46.67 15.83
C MET A 584 -4.63 -45.85 16.26
N HIS A 585 -4.76 -45.67 17.56
CA HIS A 585 -5.80 -44.84 18.19
C HIS A 585 -5.14 -43.61 18.82
N LEU A 586 -5.70 -42.43 18.55
CA LEU A 586 -5.29 -41.16 19.14
C LEU A 586 -6.50 -40.46 19.75
N TYR A 587 -6.34 -39.98 20.97
CA TYR A 587 -7.33 -39.25 21.74
C TYR A 587 -6.96 -37.77 21.78
N ALA A 588 -7.95 -36.89 21.58
CA ALA A 588 -7.78 -35.46 21.71
C ALA A 588 -7.48 -35.08 23.17
N VAL A 589 -6.35 -34.45 23.41
CA VAL A 589 -5.93 -33.93 24.73
C VAL A 589 -6.60 -32.59 24.94
N ILE A 590 -7.54 -32.52 25.88
CA ILE A 590 -8.40 -31.37 26.09
C ILE A 590 -8.22 -30.82 27.50
N PHE A 591 -7.70 -29.61 27.61
CA PHE A 591 -7.64 -28.85 28.85
C PHE A 591 -9.02 -28.25 29.19
N ASN A 592 -9.29 -28.00 30.47
CA ASN A 592 -10.52 -27.37 30.94
C ASN A 592 -10.16 -26.19 31.86
N ARG A 593 -10.31 -24.96 31.36
CA ARG A 593 -9.83 -23.74 32.03
C ARG A 593 -10.56 -23.40 33.34
N ASN A 594 -11.69 -24.05 33.62
CA ASN A 594 -12.34 -23.97 34.94
C ASN A 594 -11.40 -24.50 36.06
N TYR A 595 -10.60 -25.52 35.76
CA TYR A 595 -9.62 -26.11 36.67
C TYR A 595 -8.20 -25.53 36.48
N GLU A 596 -8.03 -24.50 35.66
CA GLU A 596 -6.74 -23.82 35.55
C GLU A 596 -6.36 -23.19 36.91
N PRO A 597 -5.13 -23.41 37.41
CA PRO A 597 -4.65 -22.76 38.62
C PRO A 597 -4.75 -21.25 38.48
N ASP A 598 -5.23 -20.58 39.52
CA ASP A 598 -5.29 -19.13 39.57
C ASP A 598 -4.28 -18.60 40.60
N ILE A 599 -3.70 -17.44 40.28
CA ILE A 599 -2.68 -16.79 41.11
C ILE A 599 -3.34 -15.61 41.82
N SER A 600 -3.21 -15.61 43.15
CA SER A 600 -3.61 -14.50 44.01
C SER A 600 -2.48 -13.48 44.17
N ALA A 601 -2.82 -12.26 44.58
CA ALA A 601 -1.88 -11.17 44.85
C ALA A 601 -0.67 -11.63 45.71
N ASP A 602 -0.95 -12.29 46.83
CA ASP A 602 0.07 -12.74 47.80
C ASP A 602 1.07 -13.78 47.24
N ASN A 603 0.74 -14.44 46.13
CA ASN A 603 1.55 -15.49 45.50
C ASN A 603 2.18 -15.05 44.17
N LEU A 604 1.89 -13.84 43.67
CA LEU A 604 2.46 -13.35 42.42
C LEU A 604 3.93 -12.96 42.65
N SER A 605 4.85 -13.63 41.96
CA SER A 605 6.27 -13.25 41.97
C SER A 605 6.47 -11.86 41.37
N GLN A 606 7.19 -10.99 42.08
CA GLN A 606 7.51 -9.62 41.69
C GLN A 606 8.93 -9.52 41.11
N ALA A 607 9.26 -8.40 40.48
CA ALA A 607 10.62 -8.10 40.02
C ALA A 607 11.60 -7.89 41.20
N ASP A 608 12.76 -8.55 41.19
CA ASP A 608 13.80 -8.24 42.19
C ASP A 608 14.54 -6.92 41.85
N LEU A 609 13.96 -5.81 42.32
CA LEU A 609 14.53 -4.46 42.17
C LEU A 609 15.81 -4.21 42.98
N ARG A 610 16.32 -5.21 43.72
CA ARG A 610 17.68 -5.21 44.29
C ARG A 610 18.72 -5.65 43.26
N ARG A 611 18.30 -6.48 42.29
CA ARG A 611 19.14 -7.01 41.21
C ARG A 611 19.00 -6.20 39.92
N TYR A 612 17.79 -5.81 39.57
CA TYR A 612 17.44 -5.14 38.31
C TYR A 612 17.01 -3.69 38.56
N GLU A 613 17.19 -2.81 37.57
CA GLU A 613 16.62 -1.46 37.66
C GLU A 613 15.13 -1.46 37.32
N GLN A 614 14.80 -2.11 36.20
CA GLN A 614 13.43 -2.40 35.78
C GLN A 614 13.41 -3.66 34.91
N ILE A 615 12.22 -4.18 34.64
CA ILE A 615 11.96 -5.24 33.65
C ILE A 615 11.00 -4.69 32.59
N ILE A 616 11.41 -4.68 31.33
CA ILE A 616 10.62 -4.18 30.20
C ILE A 616 10.09 -5.38 29.39
N PHE A 617 8.78 -5.55 29.34
CA PHE A 617 8.13 -6.47 28.40
C PHE A 617 7.84 -5.75 27.09
N VAL A 618 8.32 -6.27 25.96
CA VAL A 618 8.13 -5.70 24.62
C VAL A 618 7.34 -6.67 23.76
N GLY A 619 6.14 -6.32 23.29
CA GLY A 619 5.31 -7.31 22.60
C GLY A 619 4.06 -6.87 21.87
N ASP A 620 3.29 -7.87 21.42
CA ASP A 620 2.02 -7.68 20.71
C ASP A 620 0.81 -7.55 21.67
N SER A 621 -0.41 -7.71 21.15
CA SER A 621 -1.67 -7.74 21.89
C SER A 621 -1.65 -8.64 23.13
N ARG A 622 -0.88 -9.74 23.10
CA ARG A 622 -0.77 -10.65 24.25
C ARG A 622 0.12 -10.10 25.37
N THR A 623 1.02 -9.15 25.07
CA THR A 623 1.73 -8.40 26.12
C THR A 623 0.85 -7.29 26.69
N HIS A 624 0.10 -6.56 25.85
CA HIS A 624 -0.86 -5.56 26.30
C HIS A 624 -1.93 -6.15 27.24
N ARG A 625 -2.52 -7.29 26.88
CA ARG A 625 -3.56 -7.94 27.70
C ARG A 625 -3.01 -8.57 28.98
N MET A 626 -1.72 -8.91 29.02
CA MET A 626 -1.01 -9.32 30.24
C MET A 626 -0.88 -8.13 31.21
N GLU A 627 -0.49 -6.97 30.71
CA GLU A 627 -0.52 -5.70 31.46
C GLU A 627 -1.94 -5.38 31.97
N SER A 628 -2.95 -5.37 31.10
CA SER A 628 -4.35 -5.10 31.48
C SER A 628 -4.83 -6.06 32.57
N THR A 629 -4.47 -7.35 32.49
CA THR A 629 -4.81 -8.35 33.52
C THR A 629 -4.17 -8.03 34.86
N LEU A 630 -2.87 -7.71 34.89
CA LEU A 630 -2.14 -7.45 36.12
C LEU A 630 -2.61 -6.14 36.77
N LEU A 631 -2.73 -5.06 35.99
CA LEU A 631 -3.17 -3.76 36.48
C LEU A 631 -4.63 -3.79 36.95
N ASN A 632 -5.53 -4.48 36.24
CA ASN A 632 -6.95 -4.55 36.65
C ASN A 632 -7.16 -5.39 37.92
N GLN A 633 -6.45 -6.51 38.07
CA GLN A 633 -6.66 -7.43 39.21
C GLN A 633 -5.82 -7.10 40.44
N PHE A 634 -4.68 -6.41 40.28
CA PHE A 634 -3.72 -6.18 41.37
C PHE A 634 -3.24 -4.72 41.53
N GLY A 635 -3.52 -3.85 40.55
CA GLY A 635 -2.97 -2.49 40.50
C GLY A 635 -1.46 -2.46 40.28
N THR A 636 -0.89 -1.25 40.33
CA THR A 636 0.53 -0.98 40.01
C THR A 636 1.52 -1.48 41.06
N LEU A 637 1.08 -1.83 42.27
CA LEU A 637 1.96 -2.20 43.37
C LEU A 637 2.68 -3.53 43.13
N LEU A 638 2.00 -4.54 42.59
CA LEU A 638 2.61 -5.85 42.32
C LEU A 638 3.41 -5.88 41.01
N THR A 639 3.25 -4.87 40.15
CA THR A 639 4.03 -4.68 38.92
C THR A 639 5.09 -3.58 39.08
N GLN A 640 5.48 -3.21 40.31
CA GLN A 640 6.44 -2.15 40.54
C GLN A 640 7.79 -2.45 39.86
N GLY A 641 8.30 -1.49 39.09
CA GLY A 641 9.52 -1.66 38.29
C GLY A 641 9.37 -2.60 37.09
N VAL A 642 8.14 -2.91 36.68
CA VAL A 642 7.84 -3.56 35.39
C VAL A 642 7.18 -2.55 34.45
N THR A 643 7.75 -2.43 33.26
CA THR A 643 7.28 -1.55 32.18
C THR A 643 6.77 -2.42 31.03
N PHE A 644 5.63 -2.10 30.44
CA PHE A 644 5.12 -2.78 29.25
C PHE A 644 5.16 -1.83 28.05
N ILE A 645 5.66 -2.33 26.92
CA ILE A 645 5.78 -1.62 25.65
C ILE A 645 5.15 -2.52 24.60
N SER A 646 3.94 -2.19 24.17
CA SER A 646 3.19 -3.09 23.29
C SER A 646 2.20 -2.39 22.38
N GLN A 647 1.80 -3.09 21.32
CA GLN A 647 0.74 -2.65 20.41
C GLN A 647 -0.17 -3.84 20.06
N GLU A 648 -1.49 -3.64 20.12
CA GLU A 648 -2.48 -4.60 19.62
C GLU A 648 -2.23 -4.87 18.13
N GLY A 649 -2.04 -6.14 17.75
CA GLY A 649 -1.66 -6.53 16.39
C GLY A 649 -0.20 -6.25 15.99
N GLY A 650 0.64 -5.79 16.92
CA GLY A 650 2.05 -5.47 16.68
C GLY A 650 2.87 -6.63 16.10
N GLY A 651 3.90 -6.27 15.31
CA GLY A 651 4.81 -7.19 14.63
C GLY A 651 6.15 -6.49 14.32
N LEU A 652 6.99 -7.07 13.47
CA LEU A 652 8.36 -6.58 13.25
C LEU A 652 8.40 -5.12 12.79
N SER A 653 7.49 -4.70 11.92
CA SER A 653 7.43 -3.31 11.42
C SER A 653 7.08 -2.27 12.50
N TRP A 654 6.33 -2.65 13.55
CA TRP A 654 6.08 -1.78 14.70
C TRP A 654 7.30 -1.73 15.61
N LEU A 655 7.94 -2.89 15.86
CA LEU A 655 9.16 -2.93 16.64
C LEU A 655 10.27 -2.09 16.00
N GLN A 656 10.42 -2.14 14.68
CA GLN A 656 11.38 -1.34 13.90
C GLN A 656 11.05 0.17 13.82
N SER A 657 9.97 0.63 14.46
CA SER A 657 9.55 2.04 14.44
C SER A 657 9.13 2.51 15.84
N THR A 658 7.82 2.56 16.14
CA THR A 658 7.31 3.07 17.43
C THR A 658 7.83 2.26 18.62
N GLY A 659 7.89 0.93 18.49
CA GLY A 659 8.38 0.05 19.57
C GLY A 659 9.85 0.27 19.92
N TYR A 660 10.71 0.51 18.91
CA TYR A 660 12.12 0.88 19.10
C TYR A 660 12.24 2.22 19.85
N THR A 661 11.52 3.25 19.41
CA THR A 661 11.57 4.58 20.06
C THR A 661 11.12 4.51 21.51
N GLN A 662 10.01 3.81 21.79
CA GLN A 662 9.52 3.60 23.15
C GLN A 662 10.51 2.80 24.00
N LEU A 663 11.10 1.73 23.45
CA LEU A 663 12.09 0.91 24.16
C LEU A 663 13.35 1.71 24.51
N MET A 664 13.89 2.48 23.57
CA MET A 664 15.09 3.29 23.81
C MET A 664 14.82 4.45 24.77
N GLN A 665 13.61 5.02 24.78
CA GLN A 665 13.18 5.99 25.78
C GLN A 665 13.06 5.35 27.18
N ALA A 666 12.51 4.15 27.29
CA ALA A 666 12.33 3.44 28.57
C ALA A 666 13.65 2.90 29.15
N VAL A 667 14.58 2.44 28.29
CA VAL A 667 15.96 2.06 28.69
C VAL A 667 16.78 3.29 29.08
N GLY A 668 16.60 4.41 28.37
CA GLY A 668 17.23 5.69 28.68
C GLY A 668 18.72 5.78 28.27
N ASN A 669 19.43 6.69 28.93
CA ASN A 669 20.86 6.91 28.72
C ASN A 669 21.70 6.10 29.72
N SER A 670 22.74 5.43 29.23
CA SER A 670 23.46 4.35 29.94
C SER A 670 24.02 4.76 31.31
N SER A 671 23.53 4.11 32.37
CA SER A 671 24.06 4.28 33.74
C SER A 671 25.40 3.55 33.90
N SER A 672 26.49 4.19 33.49
CA SER A 672 27.85 3.60 33.41
C SER A 672 28.56 3.45 34.78
N GLY A 673 27.81 3.19 35.85
CA GLY A 673 28.33 3.11 37.23
C GLY A 673 28.52 1.68 37.73
N ILE A 674 29.53 1.44 38.58
CA ILE A 674 29.81 0.11 39.17
C ILE A 674 28.72 -0.39 40.14
N LEU A 675 27.71 0.43 40.43
CA LEU A 675 26.52 0.12 41.23
C LEU A 675 25.21 0.19 40.41
N ALA A 676 25.29 0.39 39.09
CA ALA A 676 24.11 0.40 38.24
C ALA A 676 23.54 -1.01 38.11
N LYS A 677 22.24 -1.15 38.37
CA LYS A 677 21.51 -2.40 38.15
C LYS A 677 21.13 -2.49 36.66
N PRO A 678 21.27 -3.66 36.01
CA PRO A 678 20.87 -3.82 34.62
C PRO A 678 19.34 -3.73 34.44
N THR A 679 18.92 -3.24 33.28
CA THR A 679 17.54 -3.32 32.80
C THR A 679 17.32 -4.67 32.12
N VAL A 680 16.26 -5.40 32.46
CA VAL A 680 15.88 -6.62 31.73
C VAL A 680 14.95 -6.24 30.59
N VAL A 681 15.12 -6.82 29.40
CA VAL A 681 14.18 -6.66 28.27
C VAL A 681 13.71 -8.03 27.80
N ILE A 682 12.40 -8.27 27.83
CA ILE A 682 11.75 -9.53 27.44
C ILE A 682 10.89 -9.29 26.20
N PHE A 683 11.28 -9.85 25.06
CA PHE A 683 10.52 -9.72 23.82
C PHE A 683 9.50 -10.87 23.66
N ASN A 684 8.26 -10.54 23.28
CA ASN A 684 7.24 -11.52 22.87
C ASN A 684 6.44 -11.02 21.66
N LEU A 685 6.91 -11.39 20.47
CA LEU A 685 6.42 -10.94 19.18
C LEU A 685 6.41 -12.09 18.16
N GLY A 686 5.83 -11.88 16.98
CA GLY A 686 5.90 -12.82 15.86
C GLY A 686 4.60 -13.57 15.55
N VAL A 687 3.59 -13.52 16.43
CA VAL A 687 2.30 -14.22 16.20
C VAL A 687 1.47 -13.62 15.07
N ASN A 688 1.75 -12.37 14.70
CA ASN A 688 1.06 -11.63 13.64
C ASN A 688 1.77 -11.76 12.28
N ASP A 689 3.02 -12.22 12.29
CA ASP A 689 3.93 -12.24 11.14
C ASP A 689 4.90 -13.45 11.19
N LEU A 690 4.34 -14.64 11.49
CA LEU A 690 5.06 -15.93 11.63
C LEU A 690 5.97 -16.32 10.45
N GLY A 691 5.80 -15.71 9.27
CA GLY A 691 6.68 -15.90 8.11
C GLY A 691 8.00 -15.10 8.18
N SER A 692 8.14 -14.19 9.14
CA SER A 692 9.22 -13.18 9.21
C SER A 692 10.40 -13.58 10.10
N SER A 693 10.52 -14.85 10.53
CA SER A 693 11.50 -15.30 11.53
C SER A 693 12.94 -14.91 11.19
N SER A 694 13.38 -15.07 9.94
CA SER A 694 14.71 -14.64 9.48
C SER A 694 14.92 -13.12 9.64
N SER A 695 13.90 -12.31 9.37
CA SER A 695 13.97 -10.85 9.51
C SER A 695 14.02 -10.41 10.98
N TYR A 696 13.29 -11.10 11.85
CA TYR A 696 13.41 -10.96 13.31
C TYR A 696 14.84 -11.28 13.77
N ILE A 697 15.40 -12.41 13.34
CA ILE A 697 16.75 -12.86 13.75
C ILE A 697 17.83 -11.87 13.32
N SER A 698 17.73 -11.25 12.14
CA SER A 698 18.67 -10.21 11.71
C SER A 698 18.52 -8.94 12.53
N TYR A 699 17.33 -8.33 12.52
CA TYR A 699 17.11 -7.03 13.17
C TYR A 699 17.34 -7.09 14.70
N MET A 700 16.96 -8.19 15.35
CA MET A 700 17.16 -8.31 16.80
C MET A 700 18.61 -8.58 17.20
N LYS A 701 19.52 -8.94 16.29
CA LYS A 701 20.96 -8.93 16.61
C LYS A 701 21.49 -7.51 16.70
N GLU A 702 21.20 -6.70 15.68
CA GLU A 702 21.55 -5.28 15.62
C GLU A 702 20.97 -4.52 16.83
N LEU A 703 19.68 -4.71 17.12
CA LEU A 703 19.02 -4.14 18.31
C LEU A 703 19.59 -4.70 19.63
N GLY A 704 19.98 -5.97 19.66
CA GLY A 704 20.52 -6.60 20.86
C GLY A 704 21.91 -6.08 21.22
N GLU A 705 22.76 -5.85 20.23
CA GLU A 705 24.09 -5.26 20.39
C GLU A 705 23.97 -3.83 20.98
N GLU A 706 23.05 -2.99 20.47
CA GLU A 706 22.79 -1.65 21.02
C GLU A 706 22.26 -1.70 22.47
N LEU A 707 21.38 -2.66 22.80
CA LEU A 707 20.84 -2.80 24.15
C LEU A 707 21.89 -3.36 25.13
N GLU A 708 22.80 -4.23 24.69
CA GLU A 708 23.93 -4.70 25.50
C GLU A 708 24.92 -3.56 25.81
N GLU A 709 25.20 -2.67 24.84
CA GLU A 709 25.96 -1.42 25.08
C GLU A 709 25.28 -0.47 26.09
N LYS A 710 23.95 -0.56 26.24
CA LYS A 710 23.17 0.17 27.26
C LYS A 710 23.11 -0.54 28.63
N GLY A 711 23.69 -1.74 28.75
CA GLY A 711 23.71 -2.54 29.97
C GLY A 711 22.43 -3.35 30.21
N CYS A 712 21.66 -3.65 29.16
CA CYS A 712 20.47 -4.47 29.26
C CYS A 712 20.79 -5.98 29.26
N ILE A 713 19.97 -6.79 29.94
CA ILE A 713 19.99 -8.25 29.84
C ILE A 713 18.76 -8.69 29.03
N LEU A 714 19.00 -9.44 27.95
CA LEU A 714 17.99 -9.66 26.92
C LEU A 714 17.41 -11.08 26.95
N TYR A 715 16.10 -11.15 26.84
CA TYR A 715 15.33 -12.39 26.81
C TYR A 715 14.38 -12.40 25.62
N TYR A 716 14.20 -13.56 25.01
CA TYR A 716 13.13 -13.81 24.04
C TYR A 716 12.16 -14.83 24.61
N MET A 717 10.94 -14.39 24.92
CA MET A 717 9.85 -15.27 25.32
C MET A 717 9.20 -15.88 24.08
N SER A 718 9.08 -17.21 24.07
CA SER A 718 8.49 -17.96 22.95
C SER A 718 7.11 -17.45 22.55
N VAL A 719 6.79 -17.49 21.25
CA VAL A 719 5.43 -17.27 20.76
C VAL A 719 4.57 -18.39 21.34
N ASN A 720 3.70 -18.05 22.29
CA ASN A 720 2.90 -19.00 23.05
C ASN A 720 1.85 -19.73 22.18
N PRO A 721 1.30 -20.87 22.65
CA PRO A 721 0.40 -21.72 21.87
C PRO A 721 -0.89 -21.02 21.44
N VAL A 722 -1.52 -21.53 20.39
CA VAL A 722 -2.75 -20.99 19.78
C VAL A 722 -3.67 -22.14 19.37
N ASN A 723 -4.93 -21.84 19.04
CA ASN A 723 -5.83 -22.78 18.37
C ASN A 723 -6.26 -22.19 17.03
N ASP A 724 -5.59 -22.58 15.95
CA ASP A 724 -5.81 -22.05 14.61
C ASP A 724 -7.24 -22.29 14.10
N ARG A 725 -7.84 -23.42 14.48
CA ARG A 725 -9.23 -23.73 14.12
C ARG A 725 -10.23 -22.76 14.74
N LEU A 726 -9.99 -22.34 15.98
CA LEU A 726 -10.84 -21.38 16.68
C LEU A 726 -10.56 -19.95 16.21
N ILE A 727 -9.30 -19.59 15.93
CA ILE A 727 -8.92 -18.33 15.28
C ILE A 727 -9.66 -18.16 13.95
N GLN A 728 -9.65 -19.19 13.09
CA GLN A 728 -10.39 -19.19 11.83
C GLN A 728 -11.92 -19.15 12.03
N ALA A 729 -12.46 -19.88 13.00
CA ALA A 729 -13.90 -19.87 13.32
C ALA A 729 -14.39 -18.50 13.81
N SER A 730 -13.55 -17.79 14.57
CA SER A 730 -13.75 -16.41 15.04
C SER A 730 -13.39 -15.36 13.98
N GLY A 731 -13.23 -15.76 12.71
CA GLY A 731 -13.05 -14.86 11.57
C GLY A 731 -11.67 -14.19 11.45
N LYS A 732 -10.69 -14.59 12.27
CA LYS A 732 -9.34 -14.02 12.28
C LYS A 732 -8.41 -14.75 11.30
N PRO A 733 -7.33 -14.10 10.80
CA PRO A 733 -6.37 -14.76 9.91
C PRO A 733 -5.72 -15.99 10.57
N SER A 734 -5.61 -17.08 9.80
CA SER A 734 -5.01 -18.34 10.24
C SER A 734 -3.56 -18.17 10.74
N ARG A 735 -3.24 -18.87 11.82
CA ARG A 735 -1.94 -18.91 12.52
C ARG A 735 -1.65 -20.36 12.92
N PRO A 736 -1.26 -21.24 11.98
CA PRO A 736 -1.10 -22.67 12.26
C PRO A 736 -0.10 -22.94 13.38
N GLU A 737 -0.40 -23.89 14.25
CA GLU A 737 0.41 -24.26 15.41
C GLU A 737 1.80 -24.75 14.98
N ALA A 738 1.88 -25.46 13.85
CA ALA A 738 3.14 -25.84 13.21
C ALA A 738 4.00 -24.65 12.75
N SER A 739 3.38 -23.54 12.34
CA SER A 739 4.07 -22.28 12.01
C SER A 739 4.58 -21.59 13.27
N VAL A 740 3.83 -21.63 14.37
CA VAL A 740 4.29 -21.14 15.69
C VAL A 740 5.51 -21.92 16.17
N ARG A 741 5.47 -23.26 16.11
CA ARG A 741 6.64 -24.11 16.42
C ARG A 741 7.84 -23.81 15.51
N SER A 742 7.61 -23.64 14.21
CA SER A 742 8.66 -23.34 13.23
C SER A 742 9.32 -21.98 13.50
N PHE A 743 8.53 -20.96 13.84
CA PHE A 743 9.02 -19.64 14.24
C PHE A 743 9.84 -19.73 15.54
N ASN A 744 9.29 -20.39 16.57
CA ASN A 744 9.98 -20.60 17.86
C ASN A 744 11.33 -21.33 17.69
N ALA A 745 11.36 -22.39 16.90
CA ALA A 745 12.60 -23.12 16.60
C ALA A 745 13.64 -22.25 15.87
N ALA A 746 13.21 -21.41 14.92
CA ALA A 746 14.08 -20.47 14.21
C ALA A 746 14.66 -19.40 15.15
N ILE A 747 13.85 -18.79 16.02
CA ILE A 747 14.34 -17.81 17.00
C ILE A 747 15.32 -18.48 17.99
N LYS A 748 14.95 -19.62 18.57
CA LYS A 748 15.76 -20.34 19.57
C LYS A 748 17.12 -20.79 19.03
N SER A 749 17.18 -21.21 17.76
CA SER A 749 18.40 -21.68 17.10
C SER A 749 19.18 -20.60 16.33
N GLY A 750 18.56 -19.46 16.01
CA GLY A 750 19.16 -18.42 15.18
C GLY A 750 19.47 -17.11 15.90
N LEU A 751 18.69 -16.73 16.91
CA LEU A 751 18.90 -15.53 17.73
C LEU A 751 19.55 -15.88 19.08
N CYS A 752 18.95 -16.78 19.85
CA CYS A 752 19.41 -17.09 21.21
C CYS A 752 20.70 -17.92 21.27
N SER A 753 21.08 -18.58 20.18
CA SER A 753 22.29 -19.42 20.11
C SER A 753 23.62 -18.65 20.17
N SER A 754 23.60 -17.32 20.05
CA SER A 754 24.81 -16.49 20.23
C SER A 754 25.14 -16.19 21.69
N GLY A 755 24.21 -16.44 22.62
CA GLY A 755 24.30 -16.03 24.03
C GLY A 755 23.75 -14.63 24.33
N LEU A 756 23.59 -13.77 23.31
CA LEU A 756 23.08 -12.40 23.46
C LEU A 756 21.63 -12.34 23.96
N TYR A 757 20.81 -13.34 23.63
CA TYR A 757 19.42 -13.46 24.08
C TYR A 757 19.19 -14.79 24.79
N THR A 758 18.67 -14.76 26.01
CA THR A 758 18.23 -15.97 26.73
C THR A 758 16.80 -16.35 26.33
N TYR A 759 16.55 -17.62 26.01
CA TYR A 759 15.23 -18.07 25.55
C TYR A 759 14.32 -18.49 26.72
N ILE A 760 13.15 -17.86 26.86
CA ILE A 760 12.12 -18.24 27.84
C ILE A 760 11.08 -19.13 27.15
N ASP A 761 11.07 -20.41 27.48
CA ASP A 761 10.24 -21.45 26.85
C ASP A 761 8.85 -21.57 27.50
N THR A 762 8.09 -20.47 27.49
CA THR A 762 6.69 -20.46 27.96
C THR A 762 5.78 -21.37 27.12
N TYR A 763 6.10 -21.62 25.84
CA TYR A 763 5.38 -22.56 24.98
C TYR A 763 5.35 -23.96 25.60
N THR A 764 6.52 -24.52 25.90
CA THR A 764 6.61 -25.86 26.49
C THR A 764 5.98 -25.91 27.88
N TYR A 765 6.11 -24.85 28.68
CA TYR A 765 5.41 -24.72 29.97
C TYR A 765 3.88 -24.82 29.81
N LEU A 766 3.29 -24.01 28.93
CA LEU A 766 1.83 -23.99 28.70
C LEU A 766 1.32 -25.29 28.05
N MET A 767 2.08 -25.91 27.14
CA MET A 767 1.72 -27.20 26.55
C MET A 767 1.71 -28.35 27.58
N ASN A 768 2.67 -28.34 28.51
CA ASN A 768 2.77 -29.34 29.56
C ASN A 768 1.69 -29.18 30.65
N THR A 769 1.34 -27.93 30.99
CA THR A 769 0.48 -27.61 32.14
C THR A 769 -0.96 -27.23 31.78
N GLY A 770 -1.23 -26.97 30.50
CA GLY A 770 -2.51 -26.45 30.01
C GLY A 770 -2.60 -24.92 30.04
N TYR A 771 -3.45 -24.37 29.18
CA TYR A 771 -3.74 -22.94 29.06
C TYR A 771 -5.19 -22.72 28.60
N GLY A 772 -5.81 -21.63 29.03
CA GLY A 772 -7.09 -21.15 28.51
C GLY A 772 -6.91 -19.99 27.54
N THR A 773 -7.83 -19.86 26.59
CA THR A 773 -7.93 -18.71 25.68
C THR A 773 -9.24 -17.93 25.88
N ASP A 774 -9.20 -16.61 25.74
CA ASP A 774 -10.32 -15.69 25.91
C ASP A 774 -10.14 -14.43 25.04
N ALA A 775 -11.23 -13.86 24.52
CA ALA A 775 -11.20 -12.75 23.57
C ALA A 775 -11.01 -11.36 24.22
N SER A 776 -11.09 -11.27 25.55
CA SER A 776 -11.14 -10.01 26.30
C SER A 776 -9.87 -9.13 26.18
N THR A 777 -10.07 -7.82 26.32
CA THR A 777 -9.02 -6.78 26.39
C THR A 777 -8.89 -6.14 27.78
N THR A 778 -9.84 -6.35 28.69
CA THR A 778 -10.01 -5.50 29.90
C THR A 778 -9.32 -6.01 31.15
N GLY A 779 -8.62 -7.15 31.08
CA GLY A 779 -8.08 -7.84 32.26
C GLY A 779 -9.11 -8.67 33.06
N VAL A 780 -10.31 -8.85 32.50
CA VAL A 780 -11.39 -9.71 33.02
C VAL A 780 -11.85 -10.65 31.91
N ASP A 781 -11.94 -11.96 32.18
CA ASP A 781 -12.34 -12.97 31.18
C ASP A 781 -13.79 -12.77 30.70
N SER A 782 -13.99 -12.75 29.38
CA SER A 782 -15.30 -12.55 28.74
C SER A 782 -16.11 -13.84 28.60
N GLY A 783 -15.46 -15.01 28.70
CA GLY A 783 -16.03 -16.32 28.37
C GLY A 783 -16.07 -16.62 26.87
N ILE A 784 -15.91 -15.61 26.01
CA ILE A 784 -15.78 -15.75 24.56
C ILE A 784 -14.33 -16.14 24.27
N ASP A 785 -14.11 -17.09 23.37
CA ASP A 785 -12.78 -17.63 23.07
C ASP A 785 -12.43 -17.39 21.59
N ASP A 786 -11.26 -16.80 21.34
CA ASP A 786 -10.75 -16.49 20.00
C ASP A 786 -9.55 -17.37 19.57
N GLY A 787 -9.10 -18.28 20.44
CA GLY A 787 -7.96 -19.16 20.20
C GLY A 787 -6.58 -18.48 20.13
N LEU A 788 -6.46 -17.19 20.40
CA LEU A 788 -5.23 -16.40 20.23
C LEU A 788 -4.79 -15.64 21.48
N HIS A 789 -5.73 -15.02 22.19
CA HIS A 789 -5.48 -14.29 23.43
C HIS A 789 -5.86 -15.19 24.62
N TYR A 790 -5.22 -14.96 25.77
CA TYR A 790 -5.25 -15.92 26.88
C TYR A 790 -6.25 -15.54 27.97
N THR A 791 -6.61 -16.50 28.82
CA THR A 791 -7.38 -16.15 30.02
C THR A 791 -6.54 -15.31 30.98
N THR A 792 -7.19 -14.59 31.88
CA THR A 792 -6.51 -13.83 32.94
C THR A 792 -5.63 -14.72 33.81
N LYS A 793 -6.07 -15.97 34.09
CA LYS A 793 -5.27 -17.00 34.77
C LYS A 793 -3.99 -17.33 34.00
N THR A 794 -4.13 -17.65 32.72
CA THR A 794 -3.00 -17.97 31.85
C THR A 794 -2.02 -16.79 31.76
N TYR A 795 -2.48 -15.54 31.66
CA TYR A 795 -1.61 -14.36 31.65
C TYR A 795 -0.81 -14.21 32.94
N LYS A 796 -1.45 -14.34 34.11
CA LYS A 796 -0.74 -14.32 35.41
C LYS A 796 0.30 -15.44 35.51
N ARG A 797 0.00 -16.63 34.97
CA ARG A 797 0.92 -17.78 34.94
C ARG A 797 2.11 -17.58 33.99
N ILE A 798 1.92 -16.91 32.86
CA ILE A 798 3.00 -16.49 31.95
C ILE A 798 3.92 -15.49 32.67
N TYR A 799 3.35 -14.47 33.29
CA TYR A 799 4.11 -13.46 34.03
C TYR A 799 4.90 -14.07 35.20
N GLN A 800 4.25 -14.90 36.04
CA GLN A 800 4.92 -15.57 37.15
C GLN A 800 6.07 -16.47 36.70
N TYR A 801 5.90 -17.26 35.63
CA TYR A 801 6.97 -18.10 35.08
C TYR A 801 8.19 -17.26 34.64
N CYS A 802 7.97 -16.09 34.06
CA CYS A 802 9.05 -15.16 33.72
C CYS A 802 9.73 -14.57 34.97
N MET A 803 8.96 -14.13 35.97
CA MET A 803 9.54 -13.55 37.20
C MET A 803 10.31 -14.60 38.03
N GLU A 804 9.76 -15.81 38.17
CA GLU A 804 10.44 -16.92 38.85
C GLU A 804 11.76 -17.29 38.17
N LEU A 805 11.77 -17.35 36.82
CA LEU A 805 12.99 -17.60 36.07
C LEU A 805 14.03 -16.50 36.31
N LEU A 806 13.66 -15.22 36.17
CA LEU A 806 14.58 -14.09 36.36
C LEU A 806 15.11 -13.94 37.79
N ASN A 807 14.33 -14.36 38.78
CA ASN A 807 14.71 -14.35 40.19
C ASN A 807 15.50 -15.62 40.62
N SER A 808 15.69 -16.60 39.72
CA SER A 808 16.39 -17.87 39.99
C SER A 808 17.79 -18.01 39.37
N VAL A 809 18.11 -17.17 38.38
CA VAL A 809 19.44 -17.03 37.73
C VAL A 809 20.41 -16.27 38.65
#